data_AF-M4BPK4-F1
#
_entry.id   AF-M4BPK4-F1
#
_cell.length_a   1.000
_cell.length_b   1.000
_cell.length_c   1.000
_cell.angle_alpha   90.00
_cell.angle_beta   90.00
_cell.angle_gamma   90.00
#
_symmetry.space_group_name_H-M   'P 1'
#
loop_
_entity.id
_entity.type
_entity.pdbx_description
1 polymer ?
#
loop_
_entity_poly.entity_id
_entity_poly.type
_entity_poly.pdbx_seq_one_letter_code
_entity_poly.pdbx_strand_id
1 'polypeptide(L)'
;MLTSRPPPRRRSPCPLLATRKSISIPLLTLTLVFALDLYLNLRFFASSSGATTDAIQPAPLPPPPPFSSPVPSTPRLISHVVFTSTCRELDFLRAEVLAFTLRRSGSNATITHLLYGCSTDEAAALTGRKDPRHHVQTRTFPEIAATRTTFGEKLLTTTLHVEVLAKWVQQESDAGLRSESSLNKNEDDHFKQGLAAEELVMAVDSDAIFTKQVNVENLLKEAKGVVDPRIFGQDASWYWPFTFPLTIGQLKNIVPRDSHALQLKDWREYAAIAPFIAKVGAWQEILPTAVDLWKKLALEQRHLAVPIAAAHFKTVIGISSVLSIHHYPSRYQNWDFSDDVKHNPCKELAKGKDLALSSYPISIRALNFTLPQWIDGREWSFFADQVPLDFLSCDAWMMRQPSGYMWHLASHTSGYERVPNVLRRRHMISVCLAVEAYNSASESYRSRICPTGYNHNRRIPMEFREKTWSTAVALADGSPMEVDPPVFFGDYKRKQNSDVPNESDLKLEKEDSDELHFVFTTSCEPDQNWQSEALAQSFARVGQRGVLTRIVSGCSIDAEKELLRRTYQSAPHLRIHVTRDFRSLPAYMEASDKTEKSSIPDDYVPYNKPFGLRDWLESANPPVREDLVVVLDPDFLFIRQFAVNTGGRVTSAKGVDSGDYVHDAEVIEGMRQYKRFFVYSGSRKNASDTVTDGVAVAQRWSQYLGTTAFENSSLICPKCAQVSKADAAEFYAVGPPCAITRKDLTQLMDDYCNMTVLKREQMNRESWMSEMLGYSLAAAKHEVKHTMFDNLALGNKEDDYTGFVRIMKGDPCADPVTPVIPGEAPPLLHMRQPYEASDDRGFEWLFDKQLLPHNLFACDSWLLASPPASVWSLAKQSSDKQRLLEAYGVCTSIKVFNQALVDFKTKMCPNGFNENRRLRLVKDDRQDLLMVGNVHMPWQKAAQENAPEGA
;
A
#
# COMPACT_ATOMS: atom_id res chain seq x y z
N MET A 1 -31.66 16.90 49.52
CA MET A 1 -32.95 17.50 49.91
C MET A 1 -32.68 18.98 50.17
N LEU A 2 -33.26 19.97 49.52
CA LEU A 2 -34.51 20.11 48.76
C LEU A 2 -34.25 21.28 47.78
N THR A 3 -34.34 21.04 46.46
CA THR A 3 -35.42 21.52 45.55
C THR A 3 -35.34 23.03 45.26
N SER A 4 -35.03 23.49 44.05
CA SER A 4 -35.83 23.48 42.80
C SER A 4 -36.21 24.92 42.42
N ARG A 5 -35.71 25.42 41.27
CA ARG A 5 -36.42 26.00 40.08
C ARG A 5 -37.54 27.04 40.34
N PRO A 6 -37.78 28.06 39.46
CA PRO A 6 -37.70 27.96 37.98
C PRO A 6 -37.21 29.23 37.19
N PRO A 7 -37.10 29.10 35.85
CA PRO A 7 -36.87 30.18 34.84
C PRO A 7 -38.24 30.80 34.37
N PRO A 8 -38.48 31.47 33.19
CA PRO A 8 -37.65 31.73 31.99
C PRO A 8 -37.84 33.07 31.19
N ARG A 9 -37.02 33.24 30.13
CA ARG A 9 -37.30 33.82 28.76
C ARG A 9 -37.66 35.33 28.66
N ARG A 10 -37.18 36.17 27.72
CA ARG A 10 -36.68 36.10 26.32
C ARG A 10 -35.82 37.36 26.08
N ARG A 11 -34.71 37.32 25.30
CA ARG A 11 -34.19 38.49 24.57
C ARG A 11 -33.37 38.13 23.32
N SER A 12 -33.63 38.90 22.26
CA SER A 12 -32.81 39.17 21.07
C SER A 12 -33.32 40.51 20.49
N PRO A 13 -32.59 41.27 19.64
CA PRO A 13 -31.14 41.39 19.40
C PRO A 13 -30.60 42.87 19.31
N CYS A 14 -29.30 43.04 18.97
CA CYS A 14 -28.56 44.26 18.46
C CYS A 14 -28.00 45.33 19.46
N PRO A 15 -27.04 46.23 19.09
CA PRO A 15 -25.95 46.23 18.06
C PRO A 15 -24.59 46.93 18.42
N LEU A 16 -23.58 46.76 17.53
CA LEU A 16 -22.48 47.64 16.99
C LEU A 16 -21.73 48.73 17.82
N LEU A 17 -20.37 48.75 17.75
CA LEU A 17 -19.50 49.81 17.13
C LEU A 17 -17.98 49.65 17.40
N ALA A 18 -17.14 49.62 16.34
CA ALA A 18 -15.74 50.13 16.36
C ALA A 18 -15.17 50.38 14.93
N THR A 19 -15.16 51.66 14.55
CA THR A 19 -14.29 52.46 13.66
C THR A 19 -13.42 51.85 12.53
N ARG A 20 -13.75 52.26 11.28
CA ARG A 20 -12.88 52.23 10.07
C ARG A 20 -12.09 53.55 9.93
N LYS A 21 -10.77 53.48 9.69
CA LYS A 21 -9.97 54.59 9.11
C LYS A 21 -9.93 54.44 7.59
N SER A 22 -10.34 55.48 6.88
CA SER A 22 -10.26 55.60 5.42
C SER A 22 -8.93 56.25 5.03
N ILE A 23 -8.10 55.57 4.23
CA ILE A 23 -6.95 56.16 3.53
C ILE A 23 -7.42 56.50 2.13
N SER A 24 -7.54 57.80 1.83
CA SER A 24 -7.85 58.30 0.49
C SER A 24 -6.58 58.33 -0.35
N ILE A 25 -6.47 57.40 -1.31
CA ILE A 25 -5.44 57.42 -2.35
C ILE A 25 -5.89 58.38 -3.46
N PRO A 26 -5.08 59.35 -3.90
CA PRO A 26 -5.49 60.36 -4.87
C PRO A 26 -5.69 59.73 -6.26
N LEU A 27 -6.79 60.11 -6.92
CA LEU A 27 -7.28 59.59 -8.21
C LEU A 27 -6.20 59.51 -9.31
N LEU A 28 -5.18 60.37 -9.25
CA LEU A 28 -4.03 60.40 -10.16
C LEU A 28 -3.12 59.16 -10.10
N THR A 29 -3.01 58.53 -8.93
CA THR A 29 -2.22 57.29 -8.78
C THR A 29 -2.97 56.07 -9.30
N LEU A 30 -4.30 56.05 -9.17
CA LEU A 30 -5.14 55.01 -9.74
C LEU A 30 -5.13 55.07 -11.27
N THR A 31 -5.19 56.28 -11.87
CA THR A 31 -5.10 56.44 -13.32
C THR A 31 -3.72 56.10 -13.88
N LEU A 32 -2.64 56.36 -13.15
CA LEU A 32 -1.28 55.95 -13.56
C LEU A 32 -1.10 54.43 -13.52
N VAL A 33 -1.61 53.76 -12.48
CA VAL A 33 -1.59 52.28 -12.40
C VAL A 33 -2.47 51.68 -13.49
N PHE A 34 -3.66 52.24 -13.73
CA PHE A 34 -4.55 51.77 -14.79
C PHE A 34 -3.96 52.00 -16.19
N ALA A 35 -3.27 53.13 -16.42
CA ALA A 35 -2.57 53.39 -17.67
C ALA A 35 -1.36 52.48 -17.87
N LEU A 36 -0.65 52.12 -16.80
CA LEU A 36 0.46 51.16 -16.84
C LEU A 36 -0.05 49.74 -17.13
N ASP A 37 -1.15 49.32 -16.51
CA ASP A 37 -1.79 48.03 -16.78
C ASP A 37 -2.40 47.97 -18.18
N LEU A 38 -2.99 49.08 -18.68
CA LEU A 38 -3.48 49.17 -20.05
C LEU A 38 -2.32 49.13 -21.06
N TYR A 39 -1.19 49.79 -20.76
CA TYR A 39 0.01 49.78 -21.60
C TYR A 39 0.68 48.39 -21.63
N LEU A 40 0.73 47.69 -20.49
CA LEU A 40 1.23 46.30 -20.40
C LEU A 40 0.31 45.32 -21.14
N ASN A 41 -1.02 45.47 -21.02
CA ASN A 41 -1.98 44.64 -21.76
C ASN A 41 -1.98 44.94 -23.27
N LEU A 42 -1.92 46.21 -23.68
CA LEU A 42 -1.85 46.59 -25.10
C LEU A 42 -0.55 46.11 -25.76
N ARG A 43 0.57 46.06 -25.05
CA ARG A 43 1.81 45.44 -25.56
C ARG A 43 1.75 43.92 -25.64
N PHE A 44 1.03 43.28 -24.72
CA PHE A 44 0.77 41.85 -24.76
C PHE A 44 -0.08 41.47 -26.00
N PHE A 45 -1.09 42.28 -26.34
CA PHE A 45 -1.90 42.06 -27.53
C PHE A 45 -1.24 42.53 -28.85
N ALA A 46 -0.51 43.65 -28.85
CA ALA A 46 0.17 44.17 -30.05
C ALA A 46 1.37 43.33 -30.54
N SER A 47 1.83 42.36 -29.74
CA SER A 47 2.82 41.35 -30.16
C SER A 47 2.19 40.02 -30.62
N SER A 48 0.86 39.91 -30.55
CA SER A 48 0.08 38.75 -31.03
C SER A 48 -0.66 39.03 -32.35
N SER A 49 -0.59 40.25 -32.88
CA SER A 49 -1.20 40.62 -34.15
C SER A 49 -0.17 40.70 -35.27
N GLY A 50 -0.05 39.62 -36.02
CA GLY A 50 0.72 39.55 -37.26
C GLY A 50 0.20 38.44 -38.19
N ALA A 51 -0.59 38.87 -39.18
CA ALA A 51 -1.09 38.15 -40.36
C ALA A 51 -2.43 37.38 -40.23
N THR A 52 -3.52 38.14 -40.17
CA THR A 52 -4.75 37.78 -40.89
C THR A 52 -4.48 37.82 -42.40
N THR A 53 -4.85 36.75 -43.09
CA THR A 53 -4.73 36.58 -44.55
C THR A 53 -5.74 37.45 -45.30
N ASP A 54 -5.26 38.52 -45.93
CA ASP A 54 -5.95 39.15 -47.06
C ASP A 54 -5.55 38.42 -48.35
N ALA A 55 -6.57 37.98 -49.09
CA ALA A 55 -6.43 37.25 -50.33
C ALA A 55 -5.94 38.20 -51.45
N ILE A 56 -4.68 38.04 -51.85
CA ILE A 56 -4.16 38.52 -53.14
C ILE A 56 -3.53 37.31 -53.84
N GLN A 57 -4.11 36.92 -54.99
CA GLN A 57 -3.57 35.87 -55.85
C GLN A 57 -2.15 36.26 -56.33
N PRO A 58 -1.13 35.39 -56.19
CA PRO A 58 0.14 35.56 -56.87
C PRO A 58 0.14 34.90 -58.26
N ALA A 59 0.75 35.57 -59.23
CA ALA A 59 1.02 35.04 -60.57
C ALA A 59 1.92 33.78 -60.52
N PRO A 60 1.79 32.85 -61.50
CA PRO A 60 2.49 31.57 -61.45
C PRO A 60 4.01 31.73 -61.72
N LEU A 61 4.83 31.21 -60.81
CA LEU A 61 6.27 31.00 -60.98
C LEU A 61 6.55 29.64 -61.67
N PRO A 62 7.66 29.51 -62.43
CA PRO A 62 7.96 28.33 -63.23
C PRO A 62 8.33 27.10 -62.37
N PRO A 63 8.15 25.87 -62.89
CA PRO A 63 8.31 24.65 -62.11
C PRO A 63 9.79 24.39 -61.73
N PRO A 64 10.05 23.81 -60.54
CA PRO A 64 11.39 23.42 -60.11
C PRO A 64 11.87 22.16 -60.86
N PRO A 65 13.20 21.95 -60.97
CA PRO A 65 13.76 20.78 -61.65
C PRO A 65 13.45 19.48 -60.88
N PRO A 66 13.44 18.32 -61.57
CA PRO A 66 12.96 17.06 -61.02
C PRO A 66 13.83 16.54 -59.86
N PHE A 67 13.14 16.09 -58.81
CA PHE A 67 13.64 15.47 -57.60
C PHE A 67 14.51 14.24 -57.91
N SER A 68 15.75 14.24 -57.41
CA SER A 68 16.46 13.00 -57.12
C SER A 68 15.74 12.28 -55.97
N SER A 69 15.35 11.04 -56.20
CA SER A 69 14.71 10.15 -55.23
C SER A 69 15.50 10.08 -53.90
N PRO A 70 14.83 10.12 -52.73
CA PRO A 70 15.49 9.98 -51.44
C PRO A 70 16.01 8.55 -51.28
N VAL A 71 17.31 8.43 -51.04
CA VAL A 71 17.93 7.21 -50.53
C VAL A 71 17.29 6.89 -49.17
N PRO A 72 16.90 5.63 -48.86
CA PRO A 72 16.38 5.29 -47.55
C PRO A 72 17.51 5.49 -46.52
N SER A 73 17.43 6.54 -45.71
CA SER A 73 18.34 6.73 -44.58
C SER A 73 17.96 5.74 -43.49
N THR A 74 18.91 4.88 -43.08
CA THR A 74 18.80 4.08 -41.87
C THR A 74 18.39 4.98 -40.68
N PRO A 75 17.43 4.55 -39.84
CA PRO A 75 16.96 5.37 -38.72
C PRO A 75 18.13 5.69 -37.78
N ARG A 76 18.33 6.98 -37.50
CA ARG A 76 19.34 7.47 -36.55
C ARG A 76 18.90 7.13 -35.14
N LEU A 77 19.27 5.96 -34.64
CA LEU A 77 18.96 5.51 -33.28
C LEU A 77 19.99 6.04 -32.28
N ILE A 78 19.57 6.25 -31.03
CA ILE A 78 20.49 6.57 -29.94
C ILE A 78 21.09 5.26 -29.43
N SER A 79 22.40 5.12 -29.59
CA SER A 79 23.13 3.91 -29.19
C SER A 79 23.38 3.89 -27.68
N HIS A 80 23.67 5.06 -27.09
CA HIS A 80 24.02 5.20 -25.68
C HIS A 80 23.29 6.34 -24.99
N VAL A 81 22.79 6.07 -23.78
CA VAL A 81 22.35 7.09 -22.82
C VAL A 81 23.33 7.09 -21.66
N VAL A 82 23.96 8.23 -21.41
CA VAL A 82 25.02 8.39 -20.41
C VAL A 82 24.64 9.45 -19.38
N PHE A 83 24.93 9.18 -18.11
CA PHE A 83 24.74 10.14 -17.02
C PHE A 83 25.87 10.00 -15.99
N THR A 84 26.11 11.08 -15.25
CA THR A 84 27.17 11.16 -14.24
C THR A 84 26.57 11.40 -12.86
N SER A 85 27.08 10.71 -11.84
CA SER A 85 26.78 11.03 -10.44
C SER A 85 27.89 10.58 -9.50
N THR A 86 27.73 10.87 -8.22
CA THR A 86 28.59 10.34 -7.15
C THR A 86 27.92 9.12 -6.51
N CYS A 87 28.48 8.64 -5.39
CA CYS A 87 27.98 7.48 -4.66
C CYS A 87 27.11 7.84 -3.45
N ARG A 88 26.44 9.00 -3.46
CA ARG A 88 25.45 9.34 -2.41
C ARG A 88 24.20 8.48 -2.58
N GLU A 89 23.53 8.15 -1.47
CA GLU A 89 22.27 7.38 -1.50
C GLU A 89 21.19 8.02 -2.40
N LEU A 90 21.09 9.35 -2.41
CA LEU A 90 20.16 10.06 -3.28
C LEU A 90 20.48 9.86 -4.77
N ASP A 91 21.78 9.77 -5.11
CA ASP A 91 22.22 9.57 -6.49
C ASP A 91 21.96 8.12 -6.95
N PHE A 92 22.07 7.13 -6.04
CA PHE A 92 21.63 5.76 -6.29
C PHE A 92 20.13 5.71 -6.62
N LEU A 93 19.28 6.31 -5.77
CA LEU A 93 17.84 6.37 -5.99
C LEU A 93 17.49 7.01 -7.35
N ARG A 94 18.10 8.15 -7.68
CA ARG A 94 17.87 8.84 -8.96
C ARG A 94 18.32 8.02 -10.16
N ALA A 95 19.46 7.33 -10.05
CA ALA A 95 19.95 6.43 -11.09
C ALA A 95 18.97 5.28 -11.35
N GLU A 96 18.36 4.70 -10.31
CA GLU A 96 17.36 3.63 -10.48
C GLU A 96 16.08 4.15 -11.13
N VAL A 97 15.58 5.33 -10.72
CA VAL A 97 14.39 5.95 -11.35
C VAL A 97 14.65 6.29 -12.82
N LEU A 98 15.81 6.85 -13.14
CA LEU A 98 16.23 7.16 -14.51
C LEU A 98 16.27 5.89 -15.36
N ALA A 99 16.97 4.86 -14.90
CA ALA A 99 17.14 3.61 -15.63
C ALA A 99 15.79 2.89 -15.83
N PHE A 100 14.95 2.83 -14.79
CA PHE A 100 13.61 2.26 -14.85
C PHE A 100 12.74 2.98 -15.88
N THR A 101 12.65 4.31 -15.80
CA THR A 101 11.78 5.09 -16.70
C THR A 101 12.26 5.04 -18.15
N LEU A 102 13.56 5.02 -18.38
CA LEU A 102 14.14 4.86 -19.71
C LEU A 102 13.76 3.50 -20.31
N ARG A 103 13.87 2.41 -19.56
CA ARG A 103 13.47 1.07 -20.02
C ARG A 103 11.97 0.97 -20.23
N ARG A 104 11.17 1.51 -19.30
CA ARG A 104 9.69 1.57 -19.42
C ARG A 104 9.24 2.34 -20.67
N SER A 105 10.01 3.32 -21.12
CA SER A 105 9.71 4.07 -22.35
C SER A 105 9.89 3.26 -23.65
N GLY A 106 10.46 2.05 -23.58
CA GLY A 106 10.76 1.20 -24.74
C GLY A 106 12.14 1.45 -25.35
N SER A 107 13.06 2.09 -24.63
CA SER A 107 14.42 2.34 -25.11
C SER A 107 15.32 1.10 -24.99
N ASN A 108 15.93 0.72 -26.11
CA ASN A 108 16.94 -0.34 -26.20
C ASN A 108 18.38 0.20 -26.12
N ALA A 109 18.57 1.50 -25.88
CA ALA A 109 19.90 2.09 -25.80
C ALA A 109 20.71 1.50 -24.64
N THR A 110 22.03 1.41 -24.81
CA THR A 110 22.94 1.06 -23.71
C THR A 110 22.94 2.18 -22.67
N ILE A 111 22.71 1.85 -21.40
CA ILE A 111 22.70 2.83 -20.31
C ILE A 111 24.06 2.78 -19.62
N THR A 112 24.77 3.90 -19.61
CA THR A 112 26.09 4.01 -18.96
C THR A 112 26.03 5.01 -17.82
N HIS A 113 26.26 4.52 -16.61
CA HIS A 113 26.40 5.31 -15.39
C HIS A 113 27.89 5.56 -15.11
N LEU A 114 28.32 6.82 -15.23
CA LEU A 114 29.68 7.25 -14.92
C LEU A 114 29.77 7.76 -13.48
N LEU A 115 30.29 6.94 -12.57
CA LEU A 115 30.52 7.29 -11.17
C LEU A 115 31.84 8.03 -11.00
N TYR A 116 31.84 9.12 -10.23
CA TYR A 116 33.06 9.88 -9.94
C TYR A 116 33.16 10.25 -8.46
N GLY A 117 34.40 10.39 -7.99
CA GLY A 117 34.71 10.78 -6.61
C GLY A 117 34.23 9.79 -5.55
N CYS A 118 34.13 8.52 -5.93
CA CYS A 118 33.84 7.41 -5.03
C CYS A 118 35.10 6.58 -4.80
N SER A 119 35.22 5.98 -3.63
CA SER A 119 36.14 4.85 -3.42
C SER A 119 35.70 3.63 -4.23
N THR A 120 36.64 2.69 -4.43
CA THR A 120 36.36 1.41 -5.10
C THR A 120 35.23 0.64 -4.42
N ASP A 121 35.21 0.64 -3.08
CA ASP A 121 34.23 -0.10 -2.29
C ASP A 121 32.83 0.55 -2.37
N GLU A 122 32.74 1.88 -2.28
CA GLU A 122 31.47 2.61 -2.45
C GLU A 122 30.87 2.38 -3.85
N ALA A 123 31.71 2.43 -4.89
CA ALA A 123 31.26 2.20 -6.25
C ALA A 123 30.81 0.75 -6.48
N ALA A 124 31.52 -0.23 -5.91
CA ALA A 124 31.14 -1.63 -5.97
C ALA A 124 29.81 -1.89 -5.22
N ALA A 125 29.65 -1.34 -4.02
CA ALA A 125 28.44 -1.45 -3.23
C ALA A 125 27.21 -0.85 -3.94
N LEU A 126 27.36 0.36 -4.50
CA LEU A 126 26.29 1.01 -5.27
C LEU A 126 25.94 0.19 -6.52
N THR A 127 26.94 -0.30 -7.24
CA THR A 127 26.73 -1.10 -8.46
C THR A 127 26.03 -2.43 -8.16
N GLY A 128 26.39 -3.09 -7.06
CA GLY A 128 25.78 -4.35 -6.62
C GLY A 128 24.31 -4.22 -6.23
N ARG A 129 23.86 -3.03 -5.84
CA ARG A 129 22.47 -2.74 -5.47
C ARG A 129 21.56 -2.42 -6.66
N LYS A 130 22.09 -2.11 -7.85
CA LYS A 130 21.27 -1.71 -9.01
C LYS A 130 20.39 -2.87 -9.49
N ASP A 131 19.21 -2.59 -10.03
CA ASP A 131 18.40 -3.65 -10.64
C ASP A 131 19.00 -4.10 -11.99
N PRO A 132 19.50 -5.34 -12.12
CA PRO A 132 20.12 -5.80 -13.36
C PRO A 132 19.13 -5.94 -14.52
N ARG A 133 17.80 -5.92 -14.30
CA ARG A 133 16.80 -5.82 -15.39
C ARG A 133 16.96 -4.56 -16.23
N HIS A 134 17.56 -3.51 -15.66
CA HIS A 134 17.80 -2.28 -16.39
C HIS A 134 19.08 -2.31 -17.25
N HIS A 135 19.95 -3.31 -17.08
CA HIS A 135 21.21 -3.48 -17.82
C HIS A 135 22.08 -2.20 -17.84
N VAL A 136 22.30 -1.62 -16.67
CA VAL A 136 23.12 -0.40 -16.52
C VAL A 136 24.60 -0.76 -16.42
N GLN A 137 25.40 -0.30 -17.39
CA GLN A 137 26.86 -0.39 -17.33
C GLN A 137 27.40 0.69 -16.41
N THR A 138 28.34 0.33 -15.52
CA THR A 138 28.93 1.29 -14.58
C THR A 138 30.42 1.47 -14.86
N ARG A 139 30.87 2.71 -15.00
CA ARG A 139 32.27 3.09 -15.13
C ARG A 139 32.66 4.02 -13.99
N THR A 140 33.88 3.90 -13.48
CA THR A 140 34.32 4.65 -12.30
C THR A 140 35.49 5.57 -12.64
N PHE A 141 35.47 6.77 -12.06
CA PHE A 141 36.49 7.82 -12.21
C PHE A 141 36.86 8.36 -10.80
N PRO A 142 37.51 7.54 -9.95
CA PRO A 142 37.83 7.89 -8.58
C PRO A 142 38.78 9.10 -8.46
N GLU A 143 39.56 9.38 -9.51
CA GLU A 143 40.51 10.48 -9.55
C GLU A 143 39.85 11.87 -9.69
N ILE A 144 38.55 11.94 -9.99
CA ILE A 144 37.80 13.20 -10.10
C ILE A 144 37.07 13.45 -8.77
N ALA A 145 37.35 14.58 -8.12
CA ALA A 145 36.80 14.89 -6.80
C ALA A 145 35.28 15.21 -6.83
N ALA A 146 34.53 14.64 -5.88
CA ALA A 146 33.08 14.84 -5.71
C ALA A 146 32.70 16.13 -4.93
N THR A 147 33.49 17.21 -5.02
CA THR A 147 33.28 18.42 -4.20
C THR A 147 31.90 19.08 -4.40
N ARG A 148 31.32 18.96 -5.60
CA ARG A 148 29.98 19.43 -5.96
C ARG A 148 29.34 18.43 -6.94
N THR A 149 28.03 18.25 -6.85
CA THR A 149 27.25 17.32 -7.70
C THR A 149 26.20 18.00 -8.56
N THR A 150 25.97 19.28 -8.32
CA THR A 150 25.05 20.13 -9.06
C THR A 150 25.81 21.39 -9.50
N PHE A 151 25.74 21.71 -10.79
CA PHE A 151 26.49 22.79 -11.43
C PHE A 151 25.52 23.77 -12.09
N GLY A 152 25.74 25.07 -11.94
CA GLY A 152 24.80 26.11 -12.40
C GLY A 152 24.21 26.93 -11.26
N GLU A 153 23.28 27.84 -11.59
CA GLU A 153 22.63 28.74 -10.63
C GLU A 153 21.13 28.46 -10.52
N LYS A 154 20.59 28.57 -9.30
CA LYS A 154 19.14 28.48 -9.02
C LYS A 154 18.47 27.28 -9.71
N LEU A 155 17.70 27.55 -10.76
CA LEU A 155 16.85 26.60 -11.49
C LEU A 155 17.49 26.16 -12.82
N LEU A 156 18.66 26.72 -13.16
CA LEU A 156 19.49 26.45 -14.33
C LEU A 156 20.67 25.55 -13.96
N THR A 157 20.36 24.42 -13.32
CA THR A 157 21.38 23.49 -12.84
C THR A 157 21.47 22.24 -13.70
N THR A 158 22.63 21.60 -13.72
CA THR A 158 22.89 20.30 -14.35
C THR A 158 23.71 19.43 -13.40
N THR A 159 23.51 18.12 -13.45
CA THR A 159 24.34 17.13 -12.75
C THR A 159 25.35 16.47 -13.70
N LEU A 160 25.33 16.82 -14.99
CA LEU A 160 26.27 16.32 -15.98
C LEU A 160 27.69 16.89 -15.76
N HIS A 161 28.64 16.03 -15.43
CA HIS A 161 30.04 16.39 -15.21
C HIS A 161 30.86 16.26 -16.50
N VAL A 162 31.18 17.40 -17.13
CA VAL A 162 31.83 17.43 -18.46
C VAL A 162 33.19 16.72 -18.49
N GLU A 163 34.01 16.85 -17.44
CA GLU A 163 35.31 16.15 -17.37
C GLU A 163 35.19 14.63 -17.31
N VAL A 164 34.14 14.11 -16.65
CA VAL A 164 33.88 12.67 -16.54
C VAL A 164 33.40 12.15 -17.90
N LEU A 165 32.48 12.88 -18.53
CA LEU A 165 32.00 12.57 -19.88
C LEU A 165 33.14 12.54 -20.90
N ALA A 166 34.03 13.53 -20.88
CA ALA A 166 35.20 13.61 -21.75
C ALA A 166 36.14 12.41 -21.61
N LYS A 167 36.46 12.01 -20.37
CA LYS A 167 37.31 10.84 -20.13
C LYS A 167 36.67 9.54 -20.63
N TRP A 168 35.37 9.35 -20.39
CA TRP A 168 34.67 8.17 -20.88
C TRP A 168 34.66 8.10 -22.41
N VAL A 169 34.30 9.19 -23.09
CA VAL A 169 34.30 9.24 -24.56
C VAL A 169 35.70 8.90 -25.12
N GLN A 170 36.76 9.44 -24.50
CA GLN A 170 38.13 9.13 -24.91
C GLN A 170 38.48 7.65 -24.72
N GLN A 171 38.17 7.07 -23.55
CA GLN A 171 38.44 5.65 -23.25
C GLN A 171 37.75 4.69 -24.22
N GLU A 172 36.48 4.93 -24.54
CA GLU A 172 35.71 4.07 -25.46
C GLU A 172 36.15 4.25 -26.92
N SER A 173 36.62 5.45 -27.30
CA SER A 173 37.18 5.70 -28.64
C SER A 173 38.52 4.98 -28.83
N ASP A 174 39.39 5.02 -27.82
CA ASP A 174 40.68 4.32 -27.82
C ASP A 174 40.51 2.80 -27.83
N ALA A 175 39.45 2.28 -27.20
CA ALA A 175 39.09 0.86 -27.23
C ALA A 175 38.62 0.41 -28.63
N GLY A 176 37.89 1.25 -29.35
CA GLY A 176 37.44 0.99 -30.73
C GLY A 176 38.62 0.83 -31.70
N LEU A 177 39.61 1.72 -31.61
CA LEU A 177 40.85 1.68 -32.41
C LEU A 177 41.70 0.42 -32.16
N ARG A 178 41.65 -0.15 -30.95
CA ARG A 178 42.33 -1.41 -30.61
C ARG A 178 41.61 -2.65 -31.15
N SER A 179 40.29 -2.59 -31.32
CA SER A 179 39.48 -3.70 -31.87
C SER A 179 39.66 -3.84 -33.39
N GLU A 180 39.77 -2.71 -34.12
CA GLU A 180 40.03 -2.72 -35.57
C GLU A 180 41.43 -3.24 -35.96
N SER A 181 42.40 -3.20 -35.03
CA SER A 181 43.76 -3.70 -35.26
C SER A 181 43.95 -5.20 -34.96
N SER A 182 42.95 -5.88 -34.41
CA SER A 182 42.96 -7.34 -34.16
C SER A 182 42.00 -8.08 -35.10
N LEU A 183 42.44 -8.31 -36.34
CA LEU A 183 41.82 -9.26 -37.27
C LEU A 183 42.08 -10.71 -36.80
N ASN A 184 41.34 -11.19 -35.81
CA ASN A 184 41.17 -12.63 -35.57
C ASN A 184 39.76 -12.87 -35.00
N LYS A 185 38.88 -13.38 -35.86
CA LYS A 185 37.51 -13.77 -35.52
C LYS A 185 37.52 -15.02 -34.63
N ASN A 186 37.07 -14.88 -33.39
CA ASN A 186 36.44 -15.95 -32.64
C ASN A 186 35.02 -15.50 -32.27
N GLU A 187 34.04 -16.37 -32.52
CA GLU A 187 32.60 -16.06 -32.57
C GLU A 187 31.89 -15.91 -31.21
N ASP A 188 32.60 -15.71 -30.09
CA ASP A 188 31.99 -15.66 -28.75
C ASP A 188 32.14 -14.33 -27.99
N ASP A 189 32.71 -13.27 -28.59
CA ASP A 189 32.96 -11.99 -27.89
C ASP A 189 32.08 -10.84 -28.43
N HIS A 190 30.77 -10.90 -28.14
CA HIS A 190 29.79 -9.89 -28.58
C HIS A 190 29.86 -8.53 -27.83
N PHE A 191 30.88 -8.27 -27.00
CA PHE A 191 30.87 -7.19 -26.00
C PHE A 191 31.99 -6.14 -26.05
N LYS A 192 32.81 -6.08 -27.12
CA LYS A 192 33.90 -5.06 -27.23
C LYS A 192 33.92 -4.34 -28.59
N GLN A 193 32.89 -3.56 -28.87
CA GLN A 193 32.91 -2.57 -29.95
C GLN A 193 32.97 -1.17 -29.31
N GLY A 194 34.03 -0.40 -29.59
CA GLY A 194 34.16 0.98 -29.12
C GLY A 194 33.20 1.91 -29.87
N LEU A 195 33.05 3.14 -29.38
CA LEU A 195 32.12 4.12 -29.93
C LEU A 195 32.53 4.59 -31.33
N ALA A 196 31.69 4.37 -32.34
CA ALA A 196 31.95 4.84 -33.70
C ALA A 196 31.57 6.32 -33.86
N ALA A 197 32.30 7.07 -34.69
CA ALA A 197 32.15 8.52 -34.81
C ALA A 197 30.72 8.99 -35.21
N GLU A 198 29.98 8.16 -35.94
CA GLU A 198 28.61 8.44 -36.39
C GLU A 198 27.52 8.02 -35.40
N GLU A 199 27.85 7.31 -34.32
CA GLU A 199 26.87 6.92 -33.30
C GLU A 199 26.38 8.12 -32.50
N LEU A 200 25.11 8.08 -32.08
CA LEU A 200 24.50 9.12 -31.27
C LEU A 200 24.54 8.74 -29.79
N VAL A 201 25.11 9.65 -28.99
CA VAL A 201 25.17 9.55 -27.52
C VAL A 201 24.30 10.65 -26.92
N MET A 202 23.37 10.25 -26.06
CA MET A 202 22.55 11.15 -25.26
C MET A 202 23.16 11.30 -23.87
N ALA A 203 23.69 12.48 -23.54
CA ALA A 203 24.15 12.83 -22.20
C ALA A 203 23.03 13.52 -21.43
N VAL A 204 22.63 12.94 -20.30
CA VAL A 204 21.49 13.39 -19.49
C VAL A 204 21.90 13.70 -18.06
N ASP A 205 21.09 14.52 -17.39
CA ASP A 205 21.19 14.70 -15.95
C ASP A 205 20.75 13.43 -15.20
N SER A 206 21.44 13.11 -14.10
CA SER A 206 21.17 11.93 -13.26
C SER A 206 19.79 11.88 -12.61
N ASP A 207 19.08 13.01 -12.51
CA ASP A 207 17.71 13.13 -11.98
C ASP A 207 16.65 13.25 -13.10
N ALA A 208 17.01 12.87 -14.34
CA ALA A 208 16.07 12.80 -15.46
C ALA A 208 15.06 11.66 -15.31
N ILE A 209 13.79 11.95 -15.62
CA ILE A 209 12.67 11.02 -15.65
C ILE A 209 12.21 10.92 -17.10
N PHE A 210 12.30 9.75 -17.72
CA PHE A 210 11.87 9.56 -19.11
C PHE A 210 10.36 9.33 -19.21
N THR A 211 9.72 10.03 -20.13
CA THR A 211 8.26 10.01 -20.34
C THR A 211 7.87 9.38 -21.68
N LYS A 212 8.78 9.35 -22.67
CA LYS A 212 8.61 8.62 -23.93
C LYS A 212 9.96 8.24 -24.55
N GLN A 213 9.93 7.34 -25.54
CA GLN A 213 11.10 6.98 -26.32
C GLN A 213 11.64 8.19 -27.10
N VAL A 214 12.97 8.31 -27.15
CA VAL A 214 13.63 9.36 -27.93
C VAL A 214 13.57 9.03 -29.42
N ASN A 215 13.01 9.94 -30.22
CA ASN A 215 12.93 9.80 -31.67
C ASN A 215 13.68 10.96 -32.35
N VAL A 216 14.84 10.64 -32.93
CA VAL A 216 15.74 11.63 -33.57
C VAL A 216 15.12 12.26 -34.83
N GLU A 217 14.28 11.53 -35.56
CA GLU A 217 13.57 12.11 -36.72
C GLU A 217 12.57 13.17 -36.31
N ASN A 218 11.89 12.98 -35.18
CA ASN A 218 11.00 13.99 -34.63
C ASN A 218 11.80 15.22 -34.15
N LEU A 219 12.97 15.01 -33.54
CA LEU A 219 13.86 16.11 -33.15
C LEU A 219 14.36 16.91 -34.36
N LEU A 220 14.70 16.24 -35.47
CA LEU A 220 15.07 16.89 -36.73
C LEU A 220 13.92 17.72 -37.31
N LYS A 221 12.67 17.25 -37.20
CA LYS A 221 11.48 18.00 -37.65
C LYS A 221 11.19 19.22 -36.78
N GLU A 222 11.51 19.17 -35.48
CA GLU A 222 11.29 20.29 -34.56
C GLU A 222 12.38 21.36 -34.61
N ALA A 223 13.63 20.98 -34.89
CA ALA A 223 14.76 21.91 -35.05
C ALA A 223 14.70 22.67 -36.40
N LYS A 224 13.58 23.34 -36.68
CA LYS A 224 13.35 24.14 -37.90
C LYS A 224 14.35 25.29 -37.95
N GLY A 225 15.41 25.14 -38.74
CA GLY A 225 16.42 26.19 -38.96
C GLY A 225 17.85 25.69 -39.09
N VAL A 226 18.14 24.44 -38.73
CA VAL A 226 19.49 23.85 -38.85
C VAL A 226 19.43 22.63 -39.76
N VAL A 227 20.21 22.65 -40.85
CA VAL A 227 20.36 21.50 -41.76
C VAL A 227 21.39 20.54 -41.15
N ASP A 228 20.97 19.32 -40.85
CA ASP A 228 21.80 18.23 -40.30
C ASP A 228 22.61 18.57 -39.02
N PRO A 229 21.94 18.96 -37.92
CA PRO A 229 22.63 19.24 -36.65
C PRO A 229 23.42 18.02 -36.15
N ARG A 230 24.71 18.22 -35.84
CA ARG A 230 25.58 17.19 -35.21
C ARG A 230 25.34 17.06 -33.70
N ILE A 231 24.70 18.05 -33.10
CA ILE A 231 24.36 18.16 -31.68
C ILE A 231 22.92 18.67 -31.57
N PHE A 232 22.13 18.06 -30.71
CA PHE A 232 20.87 18.59 -30.21
C PHE A 232 21.03 18.93 -28.72
N GLY A 233 20.32 19.96 -28.27
CA GLY A 233 20.32 20.35 -26.88
C GLY A 233 18.98 20.92 -26.47
N GLN A 234 18.65 20.76 -25.19
CA GLN A 234 17.42 21.31 -24.63
C GLN A 234 17.48 22.83 -24.64
N ASP A 235 16.41 23.47 -25.12
CA ASP A 235 16.26 24.92 -25.14
C ASP A 235 16.48 25.53 -23.75
N ALA A 236 17.45 26.43 -23.66
CA ALA A 236 17.93 26.97 -22.40
C ALA A 236 17.21 28.25 -21.99
N SER A 237 16.75 28.28 -20.74
CA SER A 237 16.02 29.43 -20.19
C SER A 237 16.89 30.67 -19.97
N TRP A 238 18.22 30.56 -20.08
CA TRP A 238 19.14 31.70 -19.95
C TRP A 238 19.23 32.55 -21.22
N TYR A 239 18.71 32.07 -22.36
CA TYR A 239 18.77 32.83 -23.61
C TYR A 239 17.80 34.02 -23.60
N TRP A 240 18.37 35.19 -23.84
CA TRP A 240 17.63 36.40 -24.15
C TRP A 240 18.25 37.08 -25.37
N PRO A 241 17.47 37.57 -26.34
CA PRO A 241 18.03 38.17 -27.55
C PRO A 241 19.06 39.25 -27.21
N PHE A 242 20.25 39.14 -27.83
CA PHE A 242 21.38 40.05 -27.66
C PHE A 242 21.98 40.13 -26.25
N THR A 243 21.61 39.21 -25.35
CA THR A 243 22.15 39.13 -23.99
C THR A 243 22.75 37.75 -23.75
N PHE A 244 23.93 37.72 -23.13
CA PHE A 244 24.61 36.48 -22.75
C PHE A 244 24.95 36.50 -21.24
N PRO A 245 24.88 35.38 -20.51
CA PRO A 245 25.15 35.35 -19.07
C PRO A 245 26.58 35.77 -18.68
N LEU A 246 27.55 35.70 -19.60
CA LEU A 246 28.90 36.23 -19.38
C LEU A 246 29.07 37.58 -20.06
N THR A 247 29.74 38.50 -19.37
CA THR A 247 30.21 39.75 -19.99
C THR A 247 31.28 39.46 -21.05
N ILE A 248 31.44 40.37 -22.03
CA ILE A 248 32.49 40.27 -23.05
C ILE A 248 33.89 40.14 -22.42
N GLY A 249 34.14 40.82 -21.30
CA GLY A 249 35.40 40.73 -20.56
C GLY A 249 35.63 39.34 -19.97
N GLN A 250 34.61 38.75 -19.34
CA GLN A 250 34.68 37.38 -18.83
C GLN A 250 34.91 36.37 -19.96
N LEU A 251 34.21 36.51 -21.09
CA LEU A 251 34.35 35.62 -22.23
C LEU A 251 35.77 35.68 -22.82
N LYS A 252 36.33 36.89 -23.01
CA LYS A 252 37.72 37.09 -23.49
C LYS A 252 38.78 36.44 -22.61
N ASN A 253 38.52 36.27 -21.31
CA ASN A 253 39.46 35.66 -20.39
C ASN A 253 39.46 34.13 -20.43
N ILE A 254 38.40 33.51 -20.96
CA ILE A 254 38.22 32.05 -20.91
C ILE A 254 38.35 31.38 -22.28
N VAL A 255 38.05 32.08 -23.39
CA VAL A 255 38.22 31.54 -24.76
C VAL A 255 39.46 32.13 -25.46
N PRO A 256 40.06 31.41 -26.44
CA PRO A 256 41.10 31.95 -27.31
C PRO A 256 40.68 33.24 -28.05
N ARG A 257 41.66 34.07 -28.43
CA ARG A 257 41.40 35.39 -29.08
C ARG A 257 40.71 35.28 -30.45
N ASP A 258 40.91 34.17 -31.14
CA ASP A 258 40.34 33.81 -32.44
C ASP A 258 39.02 33.04 -32.33
N SER A 259 38.53 32.79 -31.12
CA SER A 259 37.29 32.05 -30.88
C SER A 259 36.08 32.72 -31.54
N HIS A 260 35.29 31.95 -32.28
CA HIS A 260 34.06 32.43 -32.90
C HIS A 260 33.01 32.88 -31.86
N ALA A 261 33.06 32.36 -30.63
CA ALA A 261 32.24 32.82 -29.52
C ALA A 261 32.35 34.34 -29.26
N LEU A 262 33.51 34.96 -29.56
CA LEU A 262 33.72 36.41 -29.41
C LEU A 262 33.07 37.24 -30.53
N GLN A 263 32.65 36.61 -31.62
CA GLN A 263 32.06 37.24 -32.80
C GLN A 263 30.52 37.20 -32.78
N LEU A 264 29.95 36.38 -31.90
CA LEU A 264 28.50 36.21 -31.77
C LEU A 264 27.83 37.45 -31.20
N LYS A 265 26.87 38.00 -31.95
CA LYS A 265 25.94 39.04 -31.47
C LYS A 265 24.68 38.44 -30.85
N ASP A 266 24.31 37.25 -31.31
CA ASP A 266 23.15 36.49 -30.84
C ASP A 266 23.59 35.05 -30.58
N TRP A 267 23.16 34.50 -29.45
CA TRP A 267 23.53 33.18 -28.95
C TRP A 267 22.45 32.12 -29.21
N ARG A 268 21.38 32.44 -29.96
CA ARG A 268 20.25 31.53 -30.16
C ARG A 268 20.64 30.14 -30.65
N GLU A 269 21.59 30.04 -31.58
CA GLU A 269 22.06 28.76 -32.15
C GLU A 269 22.84 27.88 -31.15
N TYR A 270 23.23 28.44 -30.01
CA TYR A 270 23.99 27.77 -28.95
C TYR A 270 23.24 27.80 -27.61
N ALA A 271 21.98 28.23 -27.61
CA ALA A 271 21.12 28.41 -26.43
C ALA A 271 20.62 27.07 -25.87
N ALA A 272 21.54 26.22 -25.44
CA ALA A 272 21.25 24.86 -24.99
C ALA A 272 21.71 24.57 -23.55
N ILE A 273 21.02 23.64 -22.91
CA ILE A 273 21.40 22.97 -21.66
C ILE A 273 21.21 21.46 -21.83
N ALA A 274 21.73 20.66 -20.91
CA ALA A 274 21.47 19.22 -20.87
C ALA A 274 19.95 18.95 -20.80
N PRO A 275 19.45 17.84 -21.39
CA PRO A 275 20.21 16.80 -22.06
C PRO A 275 20.75 17.21 -23.44
N PHE A 276 21.88 16.63 -23.81
CA PHE A 276 22.52 16.81 -25.12
C PHE A 276 22.53 15.49 -25.87
N ILE A 277 22.16 15.49 -27.15
CA ILE A 277 22.30 14.34 -28.05
C ILE A 277 23.30 14.72 -29.12
N ALA A 278 24.45 14.07 -29.17
CA ALA A 278 25.45 14.39 -30.20
C ALA A 278 26.07 13.15 -30.81
N LYS A 279 26.53 13.29 -32.05
CA LYS A 279 27.41 12.31 -32.68
C LYS A 279 28.71 12.20 -31.86
N VAL A 280 29.25 11.00 -31.71
CA VAL A 280 30.53 10.77 -30.99
C VAL A 280 31.64 11.67 -31.54
N GLY A 281 31.75 11.82 -32.87
CA GLY A 281 32.75 12.70 -33.48
C GLY A 281 32.56 14.18 -33.11
N ALA A 282 31.33 14.63 -32.86
CA ALA A 282 31.08 15.99 -32.37
C ALA A 282 31.45 16.13 -30.89
N TRP A 283 31.19 15.10 -30.07
CA TRP A 283 31.66 15.07 -28.69
C TRP A 283 33.19 15.13 -28.58
N GLN A 284 33.90 14.33 -29.39
CA GLN A 284 35.37 14.32 -29.43
C GLN A 284 35.96 15.69 -29.79
N GLU A 285 35.30 16.43 -30.68
CA GLU A 285 35.72 17.77 -31.11
C GLU A 285 35.57 18.81 -29.98
N ILE A 286 34.41 18.84 -29.30
CA ILE A 286 34.10 19.93 -28.35
C ILE A 286 34.50 19.66 -26.90
N LEU A 287 34.55 18.39 -26.46
CA LEU A 287 34.77 18.05 -25.04
C LEU A 287 36.11 18.54 -24.48
N PRO A 288 37.26 18.47 -25.19
CA PRO A 288 38.52 19.00 -24.67
C PRO A 288 38.43 20.48 -24.30
N THR A 289 37.85 21.31 -25.17
CA THR A 289 37.62 22.73 -24.92
C THR A 289 36.59 22.94 -23.81
N ALA A 290 35.52 22.13 -23.78
CA ALA A 290 34.52 22.21 -22.72
C ALA A 290 35.11 21.91 -21.33
N VAL A 291 36.06 20.97 -21.21
CA VAL A 291 36.78 20.66 -19.96
C VAL A 291 37.69 21.81 -19.52
N ASP A 292 38.41 22.43 -20.45
CA ASP A 292 39.22 23.63 -20.16
C ASP A 292 38.35 24.79 -19.67
N LEU A 293 37.23 25.06 -20.36
CA LEU A 293 36.25 26.06 -19.95
C LEU A 293 35.64 25.73 -18.57
N TRP A 294 35.31 24.47 -18.30
CA TRP A 294 34.75 24.04 -17.02
C TRP A 294 35.64 24.39 -15.82
N LYS A 295 36.97 24.31 -15.99
CA LYS A 295 37.96 24.66 -14.96
C LYS A 295 38.09 26.17 -14.75
N LYS A 296 37.84 26.97 -15.79
CA LYS A 296 37.91 28.44 -15.77
C LYS A 296 36.61 29.12 -15.36
N LEU A 297 35.46 28.44 -15.55
CA LEU A 297 34.14 28.94 -15.19
C LEU A 297 33.86 28.78 -13.69
N ALA A 298 33.21 29.79 -13.11
CA ALA A 298 32.65 29.70 -11.76
C ALA A 298 31.57 28.60 -11.71
N LEU A 299 31.34 28.01 -10.53
CA LEU A 299 30.39 26.91 -10.33
C LEU A 299 29.00 27.20 -10.93
N GLU A 300 28.52 28.42 -10.76
CA GLU A 300 27.22 28.93 -11.22
C GLU A 300 27.13 29.05 -12.76
N GLN A 301 28.26 29.10 -13.46
CA GLN A 301 28.36 29.33 -14.90
C GLN A 301 28.75 28.06 -15.69
N ARG A 302 29.02 26.95 -15.00
CA ARG A 302 29.50 25.71 -15.61
C ARG A 302 28.52 25.05 -16.60
N HIS A 303 27.23 25.36 -16.49
CA HIS A 303 26.21 24.95 -17.47
C HIS A 303 26.46 25.51 -18.89
N LEU A 304 27.31 26.54 -19.03
CA LEU A 304 27.67 27.16 -20.31
C LEU A 304 28.87 26.52 -21.02
N ALA A 305 29.56 25.56 -20.39
CA ALA A 305 30.80 25.00 -20.94
C ALA A 305 30.61 24.37 -22.33
N VAL A 306 29.55 23.55 -22.50
CA VAL A 306 29.22 22.90 -23.77
C VAL A 306 28.76 23.93 -24.83
N PRO A 307 27.80 24.84 -24.55
CA PRO A 307 27.45 25.94 -25.45
C PRO A 307 28.63 26.76 -25.96
N ILE A 308 29.54 27.18 -25.07
CA ILE A 308 30.69 28.00 -25.43
C ILE A 308 31.69 27.20 -26.28
N ALA A 309 31.91 25.91 -25.95
CA ALA A 309 32.77 25.04 -26.74
C ALA A 309 32.20 24.79 -28.15
N ALA A 310 30.89 24.54 -28.27
CA ALA A 310 30.22 24.41 -29.56
C ALA A 310 30.33 25.70 -30.40
N ALA A 311 30.14 26.86 -29.77
CA ALA A 311 30.30 28.17 -30.40
C ALA A 311 31.74 28.42 -30.87
N HIS A 312 32.75 27.98 -30.12
CA HIS A 312 34.16 28.08 -30.48
C HIS A 312 34.47 27.37 -31.80
N PHE A 313 33.96 26.14 -31.97
CA PHE A 313 34.18 25.31 -33.16
C PHE A 313 33.17 25.53 -34.29
N LYS A 314 32.20 26.45 -34.12
CA LYS A 314 31.08 26.66 -35.07
C LYS A 314 30.22 25.40 -35.27
N THR A 315 30.13 24.55 -34.25
CA THR A 315 29.29 23.35 -34.26
C THR A 315 27.88 23.74 -33.82
N VAL A 316 26.99 23.96 -34.80
CA VAL A 316 25.61 24.40 -34.55
C VAL A 316 24.84 23.36 -33.71
N ILE A 317 24.08 23.85 -32.72
CA ILE A 317 23.21 23.01 -31.89
C ILE A 317 21.77 23.11 -32.40
N GLY A 318 21.16 21.96 -32.73
CA GLY A 318 19.73 21.82 -32.95
C GLY A 318 18.98 22.04 -31.64
N ILE A 319 18.55 23.26 -31.39
CA ILE A 319 17.80 23.60 -30.18
C ILE A 319 16.39 22.99 -30.26
N SER A 320 16.06 22.15 -29.29
CA SER A 320 14.75 21.51 -29.18
C SER A 320 14.19 21.71 -27.78
N SER A 321 12.90 22.00 -27.70
CA SER A 321 12.22 22.31 -26.45
C SER A 321 11.47 21.12 -25.84
N VAL A 322 11.41 19.96 -26.54
CA VAL A 322 10.76 18.72 -26.09
C VAL A 322 11.72 17.73 -25.43
N LEU A 323 13.03 17.98 -25.47
CA LEU A 323 14.03 17.05 -24.94
C LEU A 323 13.87 16.85 -23.44
N SER A 324 13.70 17.93 -22.69
CA SER A 324 13.52 17.88 -21.25
C SER A 324 12.78 19.11 -20.72
N ILE A 325 11.88 18.88 -19.78
CA ILE A 325 11.24 19.96 -19.02
C ILE A 325 11.94 20.11 -17.67
N HIS A 326 12.48 21.30 -17.40
CA HIS A 326 13.25 21.59 -16.16
C HIS A 326 12.46 22.42 -15.15
N HIS A 327 12.11 23.68 -15.45
CA HIS A 327 11.40 24.57 -14.51
C HIS A 327 10.85 25.86 -15.17
N TYR A 328 10.14 26.69 -14.39
CA TYR A 328 9.28 27.85 -14.71
C TYR A 328 9.77 28.96 -15.68
N PRO A 329 11.06 29.33 -15.84
CA PRO A 329 11.33 30.65 -16.42
C PRO A 329 11.52 30.69 -17.95
N SER A 330 11.58 29.56 -18.68
CA SER A 330 11.79 29.64 -20.13
C SER A 330 10.51 29.92 -20.90
N ARG A 331 10.44 31.09 -21.55
CA ARG A 331 9.51 31.38 -22.65
C ARG A 331 9.66 30.44 -23.86
N TYR A 332 10.73 29.64 -23.90
CA TYR A 332 11.11 28.79 -25.02
C TYR A 332 11.10 27.28 -24.70
N GLN A 333 10.72 26.87 -23.48
CA GLN A 333 10.42 25.45 -23.21
C GLN A 333 9.06 25.07 -23.84
N ASN A 334 8.91 23.82 -24.31
CA ASN A 334 7.68 23.39 -24.96
C ASN A 334 6.59 23.22 -23.92
N TRP A 335 5.61 24.12 -23.92
CA TRP A 335 4.47 24.08 -23.00
C TRP A 335 3.16 23.71 -23.68
N ASP A 336 3.15 23.63 -25.02
CA ASP A 336 1.95 23.38 -25.82
C ASP A 336 1.34 22.00 -25.50
N PHE A 337 2.18 21.03 -25.10
CA PHE A 337 1.71 19.70 -24.70
C PHE A 337 0.71 19.73 -23.54
N SER A 338 0.81 20.72 -22.64
CA SER A 338 -0.09 20.82 -21.49
C SER A 338 -1.53 21.14 -21.92
N ASP A 339 -1.70 21.79 -23.07
CA ASP A 339 -2.99 22.04 -23.68
C ASP A 339 -3.49 20.83 -24.48
N ASP A 340 -2.58 20.10 -25.13
CA ASP A 340 -2.87 18.90 -25.93
C ASP A 340 -3.26 17.66 -25.10
N VAL A 341 -2.83 17.57 -23.84
CA VAL A 341 -3.13 16.43 -22.95
C VAL A 341 -4.62 16.40 -22.59
N LYS A 342 -5.32 15.36 -23.08
CA LYS A 342 -6.75 15.13 -22.84
C LYS A 342 -7.07 14.06 -21.79
N HIS A 343 -6.10 13.21 -21.44
CA HIS A 343 -6.24 12.22 -20.37
C HIS A 343 -6.00 12.85 -18.99
N ASN A 344 -6.33 12.12 -17.93
CA ASN A 344 -6.02 12.50 -16.56
C ASN A 344 -4.66 11.92 -16.16
N PRO A 345 -3.57 12.70 -16.11
CA PRO A 345 -2.21 12.20 -15.85
C PRO A 345 -2.04 11.64 -14.43
N CYS A 346 -3.00 11.89 -13.53
CA CYS A 346 -2.98 11.44 -12.14
C CYS A 346 -3.78 10.14 -11.92
N LYS A 347 -4.47 9.64 -12.97
CA LYS A 347 -5.20 8.38 -12.96
C LYS A 347 -4.76 7.42 -14.06
N GLU A 348 -4.36 7.96 -15.20
CA GLU A 348 -4.11 7.20 -16.42
C GLU A 348 -2.73 7.57 -16.96
N LEU A 349 -1.99 6.53 -17.36
CA LEU A 349 -0.73 6.71 -18.07
C LEU A 349 -1.01 7.17 -19.50
N ALA A 350 -0.21 8.12 -19.98
CA ALA A 350 -0.21 8.51 -21.38
C ALA A 350 0.08 7.27 -22.26
N LYS A 351 -0.79 6.99 -23.23
CA LYS A 351 -0.64 5.88 -24.18
C LYS A 351 -1.03 6.29 -25.60
N GLY A 352 -0.47 5.59 -26.58
CA GLY A 352 -0.84 5.75 -27.99
C GLY A 352 -0.68 7.18 -28.49
N LYS A 353 -1.81 7.81 -28.90
CA LYS A 353 -1.82 9.14 -29.52
C LYS A 353 -1.25 10.25 -28.63
N ASP A 354 -1.39 10.14 -27.31
CA ASP A 354 -0.91 11.16 -26.37
C ASP A 354 0.62 11.24 -26.32
N LEU A 355 1.30 10.08 -26.33
CA LEU A 355 2.77 10.01 -26.41
C LEU A 355 3.30 10.34 -27.81
N ALA A 356 2.47 10.12 -28.85
CA ALA A 356 2.81 10.40 -30.24
C ALA A 356 2.81 11.90 -30.58
N LEU A 357 2.25 12.75 -29.71
CA LEU A 357 2.35 14.20 -29.85
C LEU A 357 3.83 14.60 -29.88
N SER A 358 4.23 15.35 -30.91
CA SER A 358 5.59 15.86 -31.01
C SER A 358 5.92 16.72 -29.78
N SER A 359 4.95 17.52 -29.34
CA SER A 359 5.03 18.42 -28.19
C SER A 359 5.24 17.73 -26.84
N TYR A 360 4.83 16.47 -26.67
CA TYR A 360 4.96 15.76 -25.39
C TYR A 360 6.44 15.62 -24.99
N PRO A 361 6.84 15.92 -23.74
CA PRO A 361 8.25 15.86 -23.35
C PRO A 361 8.83 14.45 -23.49
N ILE A 362 10.11 14.37 -23.81
CA ILE A 362 10.92 13.14 -23.82
C ILE A 362 11.35 12.77 -22.40
N SER A 363 11.81 13.77 -21.64
CA SER A 363 12.09 13.64 -20.22
C SER A 363 11.61 14.84 -19.41
N ILE A 364 11.58 14.71 -18.10
CA ILE A 364 11.37 15.81 -17.16
C ILE A 364 12.44 15.75 -16.06
N ARG A 365 12.76 16.90 -15.47
CA ARG A 365 13.61 17.00 -14.27
C ARG A 365 12.81 17.60 -13.14
N ALA A 366 12.51 16.77 -12.15
CA ALA A 366 11.63 17.11 -11.05
C ALA A 366 12.37 17.81 -9.89
N LEU A 367 13.29 18.72 -10.19
CA LEU A 367 14.09 19.44 -9.19
C LEU A 367 13.20 20.20 -8.20
N ASN A 368 12.22 20.93 -8.71
CA ASN A 368 11.25 21.68 -7.93
C ASN A 368 9.99 21.91 -8.77
N PHE A 369 8.94 21.17 -8.48
CA PHE A 369 7.59 21.46 -8.93
C PHE A 369 6.78 21.94 -7.74
N THR A 370 6.40 23.22 -7.74
CA THR A 370 5.65 23.84 -6.64
C THR A 370 4.34 24.40 -7.16
N LEU A 371 3.26 24.14 -6.43
CA LEU A 371 1.97 24.81 -6.61
C LEU A 371 1.55 25.41 -5.27
N PRO A 372 1.12 26.68 -5.22
CA PRO A 372 0.49 27.23 -4.02
C PRO A 372 -0.78 26.43 -3.66
N GLN A 373 -1.13 26.45 -2.37
CA GLN A 373 -2.23 25.73 -1.73
C GLN A 373 -3.52 25.66 -2.58
N TRP A 374 -4.07 24.45 -2.72
CA TRP A 374 -5.26 24.15 -3.50
C TRP A 374 -6.58 24.27 -2.70
N ILE A 375 -7.72 24.15 -3.39
CA ILE A 375 -9.08 24.19 -2.79
C ILE A 375 -9.29 23.12 -1.71
N ASP A 376 -8.53 22.02 -1.75
CA ASP A 376 -8.52 20.99 -0.70
C ASP A 376 -7.72 21.40 0.55
N GLY A 377 -7.12 22.59 0.55
CA GLY A 377 -6.29 23.13 1.62
C GLY A 377 -4.86 22.58 1.66
N ARG A 378 -4.45 21.77 0.68
CA ARG A 378 -3.15 21.07 0.69
C ARG A 378 -2.16 21.70 -0.30
N GLU A 379 -0.88 21.57 0.00
CA GLU A 379 0.20 21.93 -0.92
C GLU A 379 0.62 20.71 -1.73
N TRP A 380 0.58 20.80 -3.06
CA TRP A 380 1.02 19.72 -3.94
C TRP A 380 2.31 20.14 -4.62
N SER A 381 3.43 19.66 -4.08
CA SER A 381 4.76 19.94 -4.61
C SER A 381 5.51 18.64 -4.89
N PHE A 382 6.67 18.74 -5.54
CA PHE A 382 7.62 17.65 -5.69
C PHE A 382 9.03 18.22 -5.71
N PHE A 383 9.90 17.68 -4.86
CA PHE A 383 11.30 18.07 -4.76
C PHE A 383 12.17 16.82 -4.83
N ALA A 384 12.86 16.62 -5.96
CA ALA A 384 13.71 15.45 -6.16
C ALA A 384 14.88 15.36 -5.15
N ASP A 385 15.22 16.45 -4.45
CA ASP A 385 16.25 16.48 -3.40
C ASP A 385 15.70 16.19 -1.99
N GLN A 386 14.38 16.17 -1.84
CA GLN A 386 13.68 15.82 -0.60
C GLN A 386 13.04 14.43 -0.67
N VAL A 387 13.38 13.61 -1.67
CA VAL A 387 12.95 12.22 -1.64
C VAL A 387 13.74 11.51 -0.54
N PRO A 388 13.07 10.79 0.39
CA PRO A 388 13.76 10.09 1.47
C PRO A 388 14.80 9.10 0.93
N LEU A 389 15.94 9.01 1.61
CA LEU A 389 17.06 8.17 1.16
C LEU A 389 16.75 6.67 1.24
N ASP A 390 15.85 6.28 2.14
CA ASP A 390 15.36 4.93 2.37
C ASP A 390 14.15 4.58 1.48
N PHE A 391 13.79 5.42 0.49
CA PHE A 391 12.59 5.25 -0.35
C PHE A 391 12.52 3.94 -1.15
N LEU A 392 13.62 3.21 -1.32
CA LEU A 392 13.61 1.89 -1.98
C LEU A 392 13.53 0.71 -0.98
N SER A 393 13.53 0.97 0.32
CA SER A 393 13.44 -0.06 1.36
C SER A 393 12.07 -0.75 1.35
N CYS A 394 12.02 -2.03 1.76
CA CYS A 394 10.78 -2.81 1.72
C CYS A 394 9.66 -2.25 2.60
N ASP A 395 10.01 -1.61 3.73
CA ASP A 395 9.03 -1.09 4.68
C ASP A 395 8.62 0.37 4.39
N ALA A 396 9.30 1.01 3.42
CA ALA A 396 9.17 2.43 3.13
C ALA A 396 7.81 2.76 2.49
N TRP A 397 7.20 3.86 2.93
CA TRP A 397 6.02 4.44 2.30
C TRP A 397 6.32 4.83 0.86
N MET A 398 5.24 4.87 0.09
CA MET A 398 5.23 5.39 -1.25
C MET A 398 4.81 6.86 -1.24
N MET A 399 5.08 7.58 -2.32
CA MET A 399 4.63 8.96 -2.48
C MET A 399 3.12 9.02 -2.65
N ARG A 400 2.49 9.97 -1.95
CA ARG A 400 1.05 10.22 -2.08
C ARG A 400 0.75 10.68 -3.51
N GLN A 401 -0.13 9.96 -4.21
CA GLN A 401 -0.52 10.31 -5.57
C GLN A 401 -1.63 11.37 -5.55
N PRO A 402 -1.54 12.45 -6.36
CA PRO A 402 -2.63 13.40 -6.49
C PRO A 402 -3.91 12.71 -6.95
N SER A 403 -5.06 13.06 -6.37
CA SER A 403 -6.31 12.45 -6.77
C SER A 403 -6.70 12.86 -8.19
N GLY A 404 -7.43 12.00 -8.91
CA GLY A 404 -7.93 12.38 -10.24
C GLY A 404 -8.84 13.61 -10.23
N TYR A 405 -9.46 13.95 -9.09
CA TYR A 405 -10.23 15.19 -8.93
C TYR A 405 -9.35 16.45 -8.97
N MET A 406 -8.09 16.34 -8.57
CA MET A 406 -7.14 17.45 -8.65
C MET A 406 -6.90 17.84 -10.11
N TRP A 407 -6.72 16.90 -11.03
CA TRP A 407 -6.63 17.22 -12.46
C TRP A 407 -7.87 17.98 -12.98
N HIS A 408 -9.07 17.57 -12.56
CA HIS A 408 -10.31 18.25 -12.92
C HIS A 408 -10.29 19.71 -12.46
N LEU A 409 -9.93 19.95 -11.19
CA LEU A 409 -9.80 21.29 -10.62
C LEU A 409 -8.72 22.13 -11.34
N ALA A 410 -7.56 21.57 -11.70
CA ALA A 410 -6.50 22.25 -12.48
C ALA A 410 -7.01 22.73 -13.83
N SER A 411 -7.87 21.92 -14.46
CA SER A 411 -8.35 22.15 -15.82
C SER A 411 -9.55 23.09 -15.88
N HIS A 412 -10.41 23.13 -14.85
CA HIS A 412 -11.74 23.75 -14.94
C HIS A 412 -11.98 24.92 -13.98
N THR A 413 -11.17 25.11 -12.94
CA THR A 413 -11.33 26.30 -12.09
C THR A 413 -10.59 27.49 -12.71
N SER A 414 -10.92 28.72 -12.36
CA SER A 414 -10.21 29.93 -12.83
C SER A 414 -9.99 30.89 -11.67
N GLY A 415 -8.77 31.44 -11.51
CA GLY A 415 -8.53 32.62 -10.68
C GLY A 415 -8.35 32.42 -9.16
N TYR A 416 -8.35 31.19 -8.65
CA TYR A 416 -8.26 30.95 -7.19
C TYR A 416 -6.87 31.26 -6.58
N GLU A 417 -5.80 31.20 -7.39
CA GLU A 417 -4.40 31.31 -6.93
C GLU A 417 -3.59 32.42 -7.61
N ARG A 418 -4.23 33.26 -8.46
CA ARG A 418 -3.55 34.22 -9.37
C ARG A 418 -2.58 33.56 -10.38
N VAL A 419 -2.75 32.26 -10.66
CA VAL A 419 -1.97 31.51 -11.65
C VAL A 419 -2.86 31.11 -12.85
N PRO A 420 -2.42 31.35 -14.12
CA PRO A 420 -3.13 30.92 -15.33
C PRO A 420 -3.43 29.41 -15.38
N ASN A 421 -4.51 29.01 -16.07
CA ASN A 421 -4.94 27.61 -16.20
C ASN A 421 -3.85 26.71 -16.81
N VAL A 422 -3.17 27.20 -17.85
CA VAL A 422 -2.06 26.47 -18.53
C VAL A 422 -0.96 26.12 -17.53
N LEU A 423 -0.60 27.06 -16.66
CA LEU A 423 0.44 26.83 -15.66
C LEU A 423 -0.01 25.83 -14.59
N ARG A 424 -1.28 25.80 -14.20
CA ARG A 424 -1.79 24.80 -13.24
C ARG A 424 -1.85 23.40 -13.83
N ARG A 425 -2.36 23.25 -15.07
CA ARG A 425 -2.34 21.97 -15.80
C ARG A 425 -0.91 21.45 -15.94
N ARG A 426 0.02 22.31 -16.33
CA ARG A 426 1.46 21.99 -16.42
C ARG A 426 1.99 21.39 -15.12
N HIS A 427 1.87 22.10 -14.00
CA HIS A 427 2.44 21.61 -12.73
C HIS A 427 1.76 20.33 -12.27
N MET A 428 0.43 20.23 -12.44
CA MET A 428 -0.29 19.01 -12.11
C MET A 428 0.22 17.82 -12.92
N ILE A 429 0.41 17.97 -14.23
CA ILE A 429 1.04 16.92 -15.07
C ILE A 429 2.45 16.60 -14.55
N SER A 430 3.29 17.60 -14.28
CA SER A 430 4.66 17.40 -13.82
C SER A 430 4.75 16.65 -12.48
N VAL A 431 3.91 17.01 -11.50
CA VAL A 431 3.83 16.33 -10.21
C VAL A 431 3.30 14.90 -10.39
N CYS A 432 2.23 14.71 -11.17
CA CYS A 432 1.67 13.38 -11.38
C CYS A 432 2.65 12.45 -12.12
N LEU A 433 3.37 12.94 -13.12
CA LEU A 433 4.42 12.16 -13.81
C LEU A 433 5.61 11.84 -12.91
N ALA A 434 6.07 12.79 -12.08
CA ALA A 434 7.19 12.56 -11.17
C ALA A 434 6.84 11.55 -10.07
N VAL A 435 5.69 11.73 -9.41
CA VAL A 435 5.20 10.81 -8.36
C VAL A 435 4.99 9.41 -8.93
N GLU A 436 4.34 9.29 -10.09
CA GLU A 436 4.13 8.01 -10.77
C GLU A 436 5.45 7.33 -11.13
N ALA A 437 6.43 8.08 -11.64
CA ALA A 437 7.75 7.54 -11.98
C ALA A 437 8.48 6.98 -10.77
N TYR A 438 8.53 7.72 -9.65
CA TYR A 438 9.18 7.28 -8.43
C TYR A 438 8.45 6.09 -7.80
N ASN A 439 7.12 6.15 -7.68
CA ASN A 439 6.32 5.05 -7.14
C ASN A 439 6.48 3.77 -7.98
N SER A 440 6.37 3.87 -9.30
CA SER A 440 6.55 2.71 -10.18
C SER A 440 7.96 2.14 -10.16
N ALA A 441 8.98 3.00 -10.11
CA ALA A 441 10.37 2.56 -9.98
C ALA A 441 10.59 1.83 -8.65
N SER A 442 10.02 2.36 -7.57
CA SER A 442 10.07 1.76 -6.23
C SER A 442 9.35 0.42 -6.18
N GLU A 443 8.13 0.32 -6.72
CA GLU A 443 7.39 -0.95 -6.85
C GLU A 443 8.20 -1.97 -7.66
N SER A 444 8.73 -1.57 -8.82
CA SER A 444 9.55 -2.44 -9.66
C SER A 444 10.77 -2.96 -8.88
N TYR A 445 11.52 -2.06 -8.25
CA TYR A 445 12.72 -2.43 -7.47
C TYR A 445 12.37 -3.36 -6.30
N ARG A 446 11.39 -2.99 -5.49
CA ARG A 446 10.96 -3.76 -4.30
C ARG A 446 10.39 -5.13 -4.64
N SER A 447 9.67 -5.27 -5.76
CA SER A 447 9.13 -6.57 -6.21
C SER A 447 10.20 -7.66 -6.40
N ARG A 448 11.46 -7.26 -6.57
CA ARG A 448 12.61 -8.14 -6.70
C ARG A 448 13.31 -8.35 -5.36
N ILE A 449 13.62 -7.26 -4.65
CA ILE A 449 14.49 -7.30 -3.46
C ILE A 449 13.74 -7.62 -2.16
N CYS A 450 12.41 -7.57 -2.16
CA CYS A 450 11.57 -7.77 -0.98
C CYS A 450 10.75 -9.07 -1.10
N PRO A 451 11.36 -10.25 -0.83
CA PRO A 451 10.73 -11.55 -1.04
C PRO A 451 9.53 -11.82 -0.12
N THR A 452 9.44 -11.12 1.01
CA THR A 452 8.37 -11.26 2.00
C THR A 452 7.22 -10.26 1.79
N GLY A 453 7.25 -9.48 0.70
CA GLY A 453 6.32 -8.37 0.45
C GLY A 453 6.92 -7.01 0.83
N TYR A 454 6.22 -5.93 0.51
CA TYR A 454 6.68 -4.57 0.77
C TYR A 454 5.51 -3.60 1.00
N ASN A 455 5.82 -2.40 1.45
CA ASN A 455 4.83 -1.41 1.81
C ASN A 455 4.33 -0.64 0.59
N HIS A 456 3.03 -0.79 0.29
CA HIS A 456 2.35 -0.08 -0.80
C HIS A 456 1.68 1.22 -0.35
N ASN A 457 1.73 1.56 0.95
CA ASN A 457 0.99 2.69 1.48
C ASN A 457 1.58 4.04 1.01
N ARG A 458 0.77 4.81 0.28
CA ARG A 458 1.12 6.08 -0.37
C ARG A 458 0.92 7.26 0.58
N ARG A 459 1.76 7.36 1.62
CA ARG A 459 1.63 8.40 2.66
C ARG A 459 2.58 9.58 2.54
N ILE A 460 3.74 9.45 1.86
CA ILE A 460 4.76 10.52 1.88
C ILE A 460 4.15 11.80 1.29
N PRO A 461 3.98 12.86 2.09
CA PRO A 461 3.52 14.15 1.60
C PRO A 461 4.70 14.83 0.90
N MET A 462 4.49 15.27 -0.34
CA MET A 462 5.45 16.10 -1.05
C MET A 462 5.02 17.56 -0.91
N GLU A 463 5.14 18.11 0.31
CA GLU A 463 4.69 19.45 0.67
C GLU A 463 5.87 20.44 0.73
N PHE A 464 5.61 21.74 0.52
CA PHE A 464 6.67 22.74 0.49
C PHE A 464 7.00 23.18 1.92
N ARG A 465 8.26 22.98 2.35
CA ARG A 465 8.86 23.40 3.65
C ARG A 465 8.66 22.47 4.84
N GLU A 466 7.98 21.34 4.69
CA GLU A 466 8.00 20.30 5.72
C GLU A 466 9.22 19.40 5.53
N LYS A 467 9.90 19.04 6.64
CA LYS A 467 11.04 18.13 6.59
C LYS A 467 10.54 16.71 6.30
N THR A 468 11.28 16.01 5.44
CA THR A 468 11.05 14.62 5.05
C THR A 468 10.86 13.70 6.26
N TRP A 469 9.78 12.92 6.23
CA TRP A 469 9.38 11.97 7.26
C TRP A 469 10.12 10.64 7.06
N SER A 470 10.46 9.94 8.15
CA SER A 470 11.00 8.57 8.08
C SER A 470 10.00 7.64 7.39
N THR A 471 10.45 6.82 6.45
CA THR A 471 9.51 6.15 5.53
C THR A 471 8.92 4.84 6.05
N ALA A 472 9.34 4.28 7.18
CA ALA A 472 8.90 2.93 7.57
C ALA A 472 8.77 2.72 9.08
N VAL A 473 7.59 2.25 9.52
CA VAL A 473 7.16 1.72 10.85
C VAL A 473 7.59 2.50 12.10
N ALA A 474 8.25 3.66 11.93
CA ALA A 474 8.37 4.73 12.90
C ALA A 474 7.44 5.87 12.44
N LEU A 475 6.30 6.04 13.11
CA LEU A 475 5.79 7.38 13.37
C LEU A 475 6.94 8.02 14.13
N ALA A 476 7.57 9.02 13.53
CA ALA A 476 8.43 9.90 14.30
C ALA A 476 7.63 10.37 15.54
N ASP A 477 8.27 10.44 16.71
CA ASP A 477 7.65 10.98 17.91
C ASP A 477 6.93 12.30 17.59
N GLY A 478 5.61 12.34 17.83
CA GLY A 478 4.78 13.51 17.51
C GLY A 478 4.08 13.50 16.15
N SER A 479 4.14 12.40 15.39
CA SER A 479 3.32 12.22 14.17
C SER A 479 1.87 11.95 14.57
N PRO A 480 0.91 12.87 14.35
CA PRO A 480 -0.49 12.55 14.59
C PRO A 480 -0.91 11.41 13.65
N MET A 481 -1.67 10.44 14.18
CA MET A 481 -2.55 9.67 13.31
C MET A 481 -3.42 10.70 12.59
N GLU A 482 -3.23 10.90 11.28
CA GLU A 482 -4.28 11.52 10.46
C GLU A 482 -5.51 10.64 10.68
N VAL A 483 -6.42 11.10 11.54
CA VAL A 483 -7.83 10.78 11.43
C VAL A 483 -8.13 11.11 9.99
N ASP A 484 -8.54 10.11 9.20
CA ASP A 484 -8.94 10.33 7.81
C ASP A 484 -9.74 11.63 7.76
N PRO A 485 -9.33 12.63 6.96
CA PRO A 485 -10.06 13.87 6.91
C PRO A 485 -11.52 13.50 6.64
N PRO A 486 -12.48 14.11 7.34
CA PRO A 486 -13.88 13.91 6.98
C PRO A 486 -13.97 14.16 5.48
N VAL A 487 -14.41 13.15 4.75
CA VAL A 487 -14.71 13.28 3.33
C VAL A 487 -15.85 14.29 3.26
N PHE A 488 -15.52 15.57 3.12
CA PHE A 488 -16.45 16.60 2.79
C PHE A 488 -16.82 16.37 1.33
N PHE A 489 -17.81 15.50 1.12
CA PHE A 489 -18.66 15.65 -0.04
C PHE A 489 -19.37 16.99 0.14
N GLY A 490 -18.83 18.03 -0.50
CA GLY A 490 -19.65 19.19 -0.81
C GLY A 490 -20.90 18.70 -1.52
N ASP A 491 -22.06 19.18 -1.07
CA ASP A 491 -23.39 18.90 -1.63
C ASP A 491 -23.38 19.06 -3.16
N TYR A 492 -23.01 17.98 -3.86
CA TYR A 492 -23.27 17.86 -5.28
C TYR A 492 -24.69 17.34 -5.38
N LYS A 493 -25.62 18.24 -5.69
CA LYS A 493 -26.93 17.87 -6.22
C LYS A 493 -26.72 16.96 -7.43
N ARG A 494 -26.73 15.65 -7.21
CA ARG A 494 -26.91 14.66 -8.26
C ARG A 494 -28.24 15.00 -8.93
N LYS A 495 -28.21 15.45 -10.18
CA LYS A 495 -29.37 15.34 -11.06
C LYS A 495 -29.75 13.86 -11.10
N GLN A 496 -30.97 13.56 -10.69
CA GLN A 496 -31.61 12.28 -10.93
C GLN A 496 -31.57 12.03 -12.44
N ASN A 497 -30.77 11.06 -12.88
CA ASN A 497 -31.13 10.32 -14.07
C ASN A 497 -32.07 9.22 -13.60
N SER A 498 -33.36 9.44 -13.85
CA SER A 498 -34.37 8.40 -13.93
C SER A 498 -33.96 7.43 -15.04
N ASP A 499 -33.76 6.18 -14.66
CA ASP A 499 -34.12 4.96 -15.42
C ASP A 499 -33.31 3.79 -14.84
N VAL A 500 -33.78 3.28 -13.70
CA VAL A 500 -33.44 1.93 -13.21
C VAL A 500 -34.78 1.18 -13.09
N PRO A 501 -34.97 0.05 -13.78
CA PRO A 501 -36.17 -0.76 -13.67
C PRO A 501 -36.32 -1.34 -12.25
N ASN A 502 -37.55 -1.39 -11.76
CA ASN A 502 -37.93 -1.94 -10.45
C ASN A 502 -37.30 -3.33 -10.16
N GLU A 503 -36.51 -3.41 -9.09
CA GLU A 503 -36.18 -4.65 -8.37
C GLU A 503 -37.39 -5.15 -7.58
N SER A 504 -38.50 -5.49 -8.25
CA SER A 504 -39.64 -6.13 -7.60
C SER A 504 -39.98 -7.53 -8.12
N ASP A 505 -39.23 -8.07 -9.07
CA ASP A 505 -39.53 -9.38 -9.65
C ASP A 505 -38.28 -10.25 -9.84
N LEU A 506 -37.64 -10.64 -8.74
CA LEU A 506 -36.82 -11.86 -8.68
C LEU A 506 -37.15 -12.61 -7.40
N LYS A 507 -38.27 -13.35 -7.42
CA LYS A 507 -38.43 -14.53 -6.56
C LYS A 507 -37.37 -15.54 -6.98
N LEU A 508 -36.20 -15.46 -6.36
CA LEU A 508 -35.23 -16.54 -6.35
C LEU A 508 -35.71 -17.62 -5.38
N GLU A 509 -35.65 -18.84 -5.88
CA GLU A 509 -36.13 -20.06 -5.26
C GLU A 509 -35.49 -20.25 -3.88
N LYS A 510 -36.32 -20.56 -2.88
CA LYS A 510 -35.89 -21.02 -1.56
C LYS A 510 -35.19 -22.36 -1.75
N GLU A 511 -33.86 -22.38 -1.78
CA GLU A 511 -33.05 -23.57 -1.63
C GLU A 511 -32.31 -23.50 -0.28
N ASP A 512 -32.81 -24.20 0.74
CA ASP A 512 -32.16 -24.79 1.94
C ASP A 512 -30.94 -24.09 2.62
N SER A 513 -30.76 -22.79 2.45
CA SER A 513 -29.52 -22.07 2.80
C SER A 513 -29.65 -21.05 3.96
N ASP A 514 -30.83 -20.90 4.57
CA ASP A 514 -31.20 -19.77 5.46
C ASP A 514 -31.36 -20.14 6.96
N GLU A 515 -30.88 -21.30 7.42
CA GLU A 515 -31.23 -21.79 8.77
C GLU A 515 -30.24 -21.45 9.90
N LEU A 516 -29.00 -21.04 9.61
CA LEU A 516 -27.95 -20.85 10.62
C LEU A 516 -27.68 -19.37 10.96
N HIS A 517 -27.65 -19.05 12.26
CA HIS A 517 -27.22 -17.77 12.81
C HIS A 517 -26.03 -17.94 13.74
N PHE A 518 -24.86 -17.45 13.32
CA PHE A 518 -23.64 -17.43 14.10
C PHE A 518 -23.62 -16.20 15.01
N VAL A 519 -23.36 -16.40 16.29
CA VAL A 519 -23.33 -15.32 17.28
C VAL A 519 -22.15 -15.47 18.22
N PHE A 520 -21.51 -14.37 18.55
CA PHE A 520 -20.43 -14.31 19.54
C PHE A 520 -20.51 -13.02 20.33
N THR A 521 -19.96 -13.03 21.55
CA THR A 521 -19.99 -11.89 22.47
C THR A 521 -18.60 -11.33 22.68
N THR A 522 -18.50 -10.02 22.81
CA THR A 522 -17.24 -9.30 23.05
C THR A 522 -17.43 -8.18 24.06
N SER A 523 -16.35 -7.81 24.72
CA SER A 523 -16.21 -6.51 25.37
C SER A 523 -15.70 -5.46 24.36
N CYS A 524 -15.51 -4.24 24.83
CA CYS A 524 -14.92 -3.15 24.03
C CYS A 524 -13.41 -3.03 24.20
N GLU A 525 -12.77 -4.08 24.74
CA GLU A 525 -11.32 -4.15 24.89
C GLU A 525 -10.63 -4.29 23.52
N PRO A 526 -9.43 -3.71 23.34
CA PRO A 526 -8.74 -3.70 22.05
C PRO A 526 -8.45 -5.08 21.46
N ASP A 527 -8.20 -6.09 22.29
CA ASP A 527 -7.93 -7.46 21.84
C ASP A 527 -9.16 -8.12 21.22
N GLN A 528 -10.32 -7.94 21.84
CA GLN A 528 -11.61 -8.45 21.37
C GLN A 528 -12.02 -7.82 20.03
N ASN A 529 -11.58 -6.59 19.76
CA ASN A 529 -11.83 -5.91 18.48
C ASN A 529 -11.10 -6.58 17.32
N TRP A 530 -9.80 -6.85 17.44
CA TRP A 530 -9.06 -7.49 16.36
C TRP A 530 -9.50 -8.95 16.16
N GLN A 531 -9.84 -9.66 17.24
CA GLN A 531 -10.37 -11.02 17.20
C GLN A 531 -11.67 -11.07 16.39
N SER A 532 -12.60 -10.16 16.70
CA SER A 532 -13.88 -10.03 15.99
C SER A 532 -13.70 -9.76 14.49
N GLU A 533 -12.77 -8.88 14.13
CA GLU A 533 -12.50 -8.55 12.73
C GLU A 533 -11.89 -9.76 12.01
N ALA A 534 -10.96 -10.47 12.64
CA ALA A 534 -10.34 -11.66 12.07
C ALA A 534 -11.37 -12.80 11.86
N LEU A 535 -12.26 -13.02 12.84
CA LEU A 535 -13.38 -13.95 12.75
C LEU A 535 -14.31 -13.57 11.59
N ALA A 536 -14.70 -12.30 11.49
CA ALA A 536 -15.60 -11.84 10.43
C ALA A 536 -14.98 -11.95 9.03
N GLN A 537 -13.69 -11.60 8.85
CA GLN A 537 -13.04 -11.75 7.55
C GLN A 537 -12.90 -13.23 7.17
N SER A 538 -12.48 -14.09 8.10
CA SER A 538 -12.36 -15.54 7.82
C SER A 538 -13.71 -16.18 7.50
N PHE A 539 -14.80 -15.79 8.18
CA PHE A 539 -16.18 -16.20 7.87
C PHE A 539 -16.55 -15.91 6.42
N ALA A 540 -16.31 -14.67 5.95
CA ALA A 540 -16.60 -14.29 4.58
C ALA A 540 -15.68 -15.00 3.57
N ARG A 541 -14.40 -15.16 3.89
CA ARG A 541 -13.40 -15.79 3.02
C ARG A 541 -13.72 -17.24 2.69
N VAL A 542 -14.19 -18.04 3.66
CA VAL A 542 -14.60 -19.43 3.40
C VAL A 542 -15.98 -19.54 2.75
N GLY A 543 -16.63 -18.40 2.47
CA GLY A 543 -18.00 -18.36 1.97
C GLY A 543 -19.00 -18.98 2.95
N GLN A 544 -18.82 -18.78 4.26
CA GLN A 544 -19.74 -19.32 5.26
C GLN A 544 -21.15 -18.80 5.00
N ARG A 545 -22.11 -19.72 4.90
CA ARG A 545 -23.54 -19.40 4.75
C ARG A 545 -24.16 -19.11 6.12
N GLY A 546 -25.24 -18.33 6.13
CA GLY A 546 -25.94 -17.90 7.33
C GLY A 546 -25.61 -16.48 7.76
N VAL A 547 -26.17 -16.06 8.90
CA VAL A 547 -25.98 -14.71 9.46
C VAL A 547 -24.85 -14.73 10.50
N LEU A 548 -24.07 -13.65 10.59
CA LEU A 548 -23.08 -13.45 11.64
C LEU A 548 -23.43 -12.20 12.48
N THR A 549 -23.55 -12.35 13.79
CA THR A 549 -23.79 -11.26 14.75
C THR A 549 -22.71 -11.21 15.82
N ARG A 550 -22.14 -10.02 16.04
CA ARG A 550 -21.32 -9.68 17.19
C ARG A 550 -22.17 -8.95 18.22
N ILE A 551 -22.26 -9.49 19.43
CA ILE A 551 -22.83 -8.81 20.59
C ILE A 551 -21.68 -8.08 21.30
N VAL A 552 -21.82 -6.78 21.52
CA VAL A 552 -20.79 -5.91 22.09
C VAL A 552 -21.29 -5.32 23.39
N SER A 553 -20.62 -5.62 24.49
CA SER A 553 -21.03 -5.20 25.83
C SER A 553 -20.09 -4.15 26.41
N GLY A 554 -20.67 -3.07 26.94
CA GLY A 554 -19.95 -2.11 27.79
C GLY A 554 -19.12 -1.04 27.06
N CYS A 555 -19.46 -0.70 25.82
CA CYS A 555 -18.80 0.40 25.11
C CYS A 555 -19.31 1.77 25.60
N SER A 556 -18.49 2.80 25.39
CA SER A 556 -18.98 4.18 25.41
C SER A 556 -19.71 4.50 24.10
N ILE A 557 -20.63 5.45 24.11
CA ILE A 557 -21.39 5.88 22.92
C ILE A 557 -20.46 6.26 21.75
N ASP A 558 -19.33 6.91 22.03
CA ASP A 558 -18.38 7.30 20.98
C ASP A 558 -17.62 6.09 20.43
N ALA A 559 -17.25 5.13 21.29
CA ALA A 559 -16.65 3.87 20.86
C ALA A 559 -17.62 3.03 20.02
N GLU A 560 -18.90 2.99 20.38
CA GLU A 560 -19.95 2.30 19.60
C GLU A 560 -20.10 2.90 18.20
N LYS A 561 -20.18 4.23 18.09
CA LYS A 561 -20.29 4.90 16.79
C LYS A 561 -19.11 4.61 15.89
N GLU A 562 -17.89 4.66 16.43
CA GLU A 562 -16.69 4.36 15.65
C GLU A 562 -16.64 2.89 15.26
N LEU A 563 -17.00 1.97 16.17
CA LEU A 563 -17.10 0.55 15.87
C LEU A 563 -18.11 0.27 14.76
N LEU A 564 -19.29 0.88 14.80
CA LEU A 564 -20.32 0.72 13.77
C LEU A 564 -19.85 1.26 12.41
N ARG A 565 -19.26 2.46 12.39
CA ARG A 565 -18.72 3.08 11.17
C ARG A 565 -17.63 2.21 10.54
N ARG A 566 -16.70 1.72 11.35
CA ARG A 566 -15.61 0.84 10.92
C ARG A 566 -16.14 -0.49 10.42
N THR A 567 -17.00 -1.17 11.18
CA THR A 567 -17.54 -2.49 10.83
C THR A 567 -18.35 -2.44 9.54
N TYR A 568 -19.15 -1.39 9.33
CA TYR A 568 -19.92 -1.22 8.09
C TYR A 568 -19.01 -1.18 6.84
N GLN A 569 -17.78 -0.67 6.98
CA GLN A 569 -16.80 -0.62 5.89
C GLN A 569 -15.99 -1.91 5.79
N SER A 570 -15.52 -2.46 6.91
CA SER A 570 -14.62 -3.64 6.92
C SER A 570 -15.35 -4.96 6.69
N ALA A 571 -16.52 -5.12 7.31
CA ALA A 571 -17.29 -6.35 7.40
C ALA A 571 -18.80 -6.05 7.30
N PRO A 572 -19.31 -5.61 6.13
CA PRO A 572 -20.73 -5.30 5.95
C PRO A 572 -21.67 -6.49 6.18
N HIS A 573 -21.14 -7.72 6.17
CA HIS A 573 -21.85 -8.95 6.49
C HIS A 573 -21.97 -9.24 8.00
N LEU A 574 -21.26 -8.49 8.85
CA LEU A 574 -21.31 -8.62 10.30
C LEU A 574 -22.38 -7.69 10.90
N ARG A 575 -23.37 -8.26 11.59
CA ARG A 575 -24.34 -7.49 12.37
C ARG A 575 -23.76 -7.16 13.74
N ILE A 576 -24.07 -5.96 14.25
CA ILE A 576 -23.67 -5.52 15.59
C ILE A 576 -24.91 -5.37 16.45
N HIS A 577 -24.90 -6.02 17.62
CA HIS A 577 -25.87 -5.81 18.69
C HIS A 577 -25.15 -5.22 19.89
N VAL A 578 -25.63 -4.10 20.42
CA VAL A 578 -24.98 -3.39 21.53
C VAL A 578 -25.75 -3.63 22.81
N THR A 579 -25.05 -3.98 23.87
CA THR A 579 -25.63 -4.18 25.20
C THR A 579 -24.91 -3.35 26.24
N ARG A 580 -25.55 -3.17 27.40
CA ARG A 580 -24.83 -2.68 28.60
C ARG A 580 -23.72 -3.65 29.00
N ASP A 581 -22.82 -3.16 29.85
CA ASP A 581 -21.83 -4.01 30.51
C ASP A 581 -22.51 -4.87 31.58
N PHE A 582 -22.24 -6.18 31.55
CA PHE A 582 -22.72 -7.14 32.54
C PHE A 582 -21.60 -7.68 33.43
N ARG A 583 -20.33 -7.25 33.26
CA ARG A 583 -19.19 -7.74 34.06
C ARG A 583 -19.39 -7.60 35.57
N SER A 584 -20.15 -6.59 35.97
CA SER A 584 -20.30 -6.16 37.35
C SER A 584 -21.57 -6.64 38.05
N LEU A 585 -22.25 -7.68 37.56
CA LEU A 585 -23.59 -8.04 38.03
C LEU A 585 -23.64 -9.01 39.22
N PRO A 586 -23.90 -8.48 40.43
CA PRO A 586 -24.69 -9.13 41.45
C PRO A 586 -25.89 -8.26 41.85
N ALA A 587 -27.04 -8.53 41.23
CA ALA A 587 -28.36 -8.05 41.65
C ALA A 587 -29.39 -9.18 41.44
N TYR A 588 -29.95 -9.71 42.52
CA TYR A 588 -31.10 -10.60 42.48
C TYR A 588 -32.35 -9.80 42.84
N MET A 589 -33.42 -9.91 42.04
CA MET A 589 -34.74 -9.46 42.48
C MET A 589 -35.37 -10.57 43.31
N GLU A 590 -35.45 -10.41 44.64
CA GLU A 590 -36.47 -11.14 45.39
C GLU A 590 -37.85 -10.61 44.97
N ALA A 591 -38.81 -11.51 44.77
CA ALA A 591 -40.14 -11.22 44.23
C ALA A 591 -40.97 -10.17 45.02
N SER A 592 -40.45 -9.68 46.16
CA SER A 592 -41.08 -8.70 47.04
C SER A 592 -40.47 -7.29 47.01
N ASP A 593 -39.34 -7.05 46.35
CA ASP A 593 -38.63 -5.76 46.42
C ASP A 593 -38.73 -4.92 45.12
N LYS A 594 -38.99 -3.61 45.27
CA LYS A 594 -39.07 -2.63 44.16
C LYS A 594 -37.74 -1.91 43.88
N THR A 595 -36.66 -2.28 44.56
CA THR A 595 -35.34 -1.64 44.44
C THR A 595 -34.24 -2.69 44.43
N GLU A 596 -33.38 -2.58 43.42
CA GLU A 596 -32.19 -3.40 43.19
C GLU A 596 -31.21 -3.21 44.38
N LYS A 597 -30.95 -4.27 45.16
CA LYS A 597 -29.97 -4.24 46.26
C LYS A 597 -28.75 -5.08 45.88
N SER A 598 -27.60 -4.42 45.75
CA SER A 598 -26.32 -5.06 45.45
C SER A 598 -25.75 -5.75 46.69
N SER A 599 -25.39 -7.03 46.56
CA SER A 599 -24.49 -7.71 47.49
C SER A 599 -23.13 -7.87 46.82
N ILE A 600 -22.21 -6.95 47.10
CA ILE A 600 -20.76 -6.94 46.77
C ILE A 600 -20.43 -6.90 45.26
N PRO A 601 -19.81 -5.83 44.74
CA PRO A 601 -19.33 -5.75 43.35
C PRO A 601 -18.52 -6.99 42.92
N ASP A 602 -18.79 -7.51 41.72
CA ASP A 602 -17.96 -8.53 41.03
C ASP A 602 -17.33 -7.88 39.79
N ASP A 603 -16.29 -8.50 39.23
CA ASP A 603 -15.68 -8.10 37.95
C ASP A 603 -15.40 -9.37 37.13
N TYR A 604 -16.46 -9.93 36.55
CA TYR A 604 -16.45 -11.19 35.82
C TYR A 604 -16.95 -10.98 34.39
N VAL A 605 -16.02 -10.62 33.50
CA VAL A 605 -16.28 -10.38 32.06
C VAL A 605 -17.10 -11.48 31.38
N PRO A 606 -16.94 -12.79 31.68
CA PRO A 606 -17.75 -13.83 31.04
C PRO A 606 -19.26 -13.72 31.28
N TYR A 607 -19.75 -12.92 32.23
CA TYR A 607 -21.18 -12.59 32.32
C TYR A 607 -21.73 -11.96 31.03
N ASN A 608 -20.91 -11.25 30.26
CA ASN A 608 -21.35 -10.63 29.01
C ASN A 608 -21.92 -11.65 28.00
N LYS A 609 -21.50 -12.92 28.07
CA LYS A 609 -21.98 -13.98 27.17
C LYS A 609 -23.46 -14.36 27.41
N PRO A 610 -23.85 -14.94 28.56
CA PRO A 610 -25.25 -15.31 28.81
C PRO A 610 -26.19 -14.09 28.78
N PHE A 611 -25.81 -12.99 29.44
CA PHE A 611 -26.69 -11.82 29.52
C PHE A 611 -26.78 -11.05 28.19
N GLY A 612 -25.69 -11.00 27.41
CA GLY A 612 -25.70 -10.42 26.07
C GLY A 612 -26.55 -11.25 25.09
N LEU A 613 -26.43 -12.58 25.13
CA LEU A 613 -27.26 -13.49 24.31
C LEU A 613 -28.74 -13.35 24.66
N ARG A 614 -29.08 -13.24 25.94
CA ARG A 614 -30.44 -12.98 26.41
C ARG A 614 -31.01 -11.68 25.84
N ASP A 615 -30.29 -10.58 26.03
CA ASP A 615 -30.70 -9.26 25.53
C ASP A 615 -30.85 -9.24 24.01
N TRP A 616 -29.93 -9.88 23.29
CA TRP A 616 -29.98 -10.03 21.84
C TRP A 616 -31.21 -10.83 21.38
N LEU A 617 -31.50 -11.99 21.98
CA LEU A 617 -32.69 -12.77 21.62
C LEU A 617 -34.00 -12.00 21.89
N GLU A 618 -34.04 -11.16 22.92
CA GLU A 618 -35.21 -10.37 23.30
C GLU A 618 -35.41 -9.13 22.41
N SER A 619 -34.33 -8.49 21.97
CA SER A 619 -34.37 -7.12 21.43
C SER A 619 -33.68 -6.93 20.06
N ALA A 620 -33.12 -7.98 19.47
CA ALA A 620 -32.42 -7.90 18.18
C ALA A 620 -33.27 -7.20 17.10
N ASN A 621 -32.60 -6.35 16.32
CA ASN A 621 -33.18 -5.70 15.16
C ASN A 621 -32.24 -5.81 13.95
N PRO A 622 -32.58 -6.58 12.90
CA PRO A 622 -33.80 -7.37 12.76
C PRO A 622 -33.88 -8.52 13.79
N PRO A 623 -35.08 -9.00 14.14
CA PRO A 623 -35.24 -10.12 15.06
C PRO A 623 -34.59 -11.39 14.50
N VAL A 624 -34.12 -12.26 15.39
CA VAL A 624 -33.52 -13.56 15.04
C VAL A 624 -34.59 -14.46 14.43
N ARG A 625 -34.42 -14.87 13.18
CA ARG A 625 -35.41 -15.65 12.42
C ARG A 625 -34.96 -17.08 12.15
N GLU A 626 -33.65 -17.26 12.10
CA GLU A 626 -32.99 -18.52 11.84
C GLU A 626 -33.32 -19.52 12.96
N ASP A 627 -33.57 -20.78 12.58
CA ASP A 627 -34.01 -21.80 13.52
C ASP A 627 -32.84 -22.44 14.27
N LEU A 628 -31.63 -22.36 13.74
CA LEU A 628 -30.41 -22.86 14.35
C LEU A 628 -29.48 -21.69 14.69
N VAL A 629 -29.00 -21.65 15.93
CA VAL A 629 -28.04 -20.67 16.43
C VAL A 629 -26.72 -21.37 16.73
N VAL A 630 -25.62 -20.83 16.22
CA VAL A 630 -24.26 -21.31 16.50
C VAL A 630 -23.55 -20.29 17.38
N VAL A 631 -23.36 -20.61 18.65
CA VAL A 631 -22.63 -19.78 19.61
C VAL A 631 -21.13 -20.04 19.46
N LEU A 632 -20.38 -18.97 19.19
CA LEU A 632 -18.92 -18.93 19.05
C LEU A 632 -18.28 -18.04 20.11
N ASP A 633 -16.95 -18.12 20.23
CA ASP A 633 -16.13 -17.10 20.88
C ASP A 633 -15.46 -16.20 19.80
N PRO A 634 -14.97 -15.01 20.15
CA PRO A 634 -14.38 -14.10 19.16
C PRO A 634 -13.01 -14.57 18.63
N ASP A 635 -12.33 -15.47 19.34
CA ASP A 635 -10.99 -15.96 19.02
C ASP A 635 -10.99 -17.21 18.12
N PHE A 636 -12.07 -17.40 17.35
CA PHE A 636 -12.16 -18.40 16.30
C PHE A 636 -11.73 -17.84 14.94
N LEU A 637 -11.24 -18.72 14.05
CA LEU A 637 -11.01 -18.42 12.64
C LEU A 637 -11.61 -19.54 11.79
N PHE A 638 -12.34 -19.17 10.74
CA PHE A 638 -12.84 -20.14 9.76
C PHE A 638 -11.74 -20.54 8.78
N ILE A 639 -11.55 -21.84 8.61
CA ILE A 639 -10.69 -22.43 7.57
C ILE A 639 -11.49 -23.28 6.58
N ARG A 640 -12.71 -23.68 6.96
CA ARG A 640 -13.73 -24.24 6.05
C ARG A 640 -15.12 -23.87 6.57
N GLN A 641 -16.13 -24.04 5.72
CA GLN A 641 -17.52 -23.89 6.13
C GLN A 641 -17.90 -24.82 7.30
N PHE A 642 -18.42 -24.22 8.37
CA PHE A 642 -19.13 -24.89 9.44
C PHE A 642 -20.56 -25.24 8.99
N ALA A 643 -20.95 -26.48 9.24
CA ALA A 643 -22.30 -26.98 8.99
C ALA A 643 -22.61 -28.14 9.95
N VAL A 644 -23.89 -28.27 10.24
CA VAL A 644 -24.56 -29.32 11.03
C VAL A 644 -25.81 -29.76 10.25
N ASN A 645 -26.52 -30.79 10.71
CA ASN A 645 -27.66 -31.38 9.98
C ASN A 645 -27.30 -31.86 8.57
N THR A 646 -26.04 -32.23 8.35
CA THR A 646 -25.53 -32.65 7.05
C THR A 646 -25.74 -34.14 6.78
N GLY A 647 -26.04 -34.93 7.82
CA GLY A 647 -26.01 -36.40 7.72
C GLY A 647 -24.59 -36.94 7.54
N GLY A 648 -23.59 -36.13 7.89
CA GLY A 648 -22.18 -36.46 7.78
C GLY A 648 -21.82 -37.71 8.60
N ARG A 649 -20.82 -38.44 8.13
CA ARG A 649 -20.40 -39.69 8.78
C ARG A 649 -19.89 -39.40 10.19
N VAL A 650 -20.46 -40.05 11.19
CA VAL A 650 -19.92 -40.04 12.56
C VAL A 650 -18.99 -41.24 12.75
N THR A 651 -17.78 -41.01 13.22
CA THR A 651 -16.75 -42.04 13.38
C THR A 651 -15.92 -41.81 14.64
N SER A 652 -15.21 -42.84 15.10
CA SER A 652 -14.19 -42.67 16.16
C SER A 652 -12.89 -42.14 15.57
N ALA A 653 -11.99 -41.61 16.41
CA ALA A 653 -10.68 -41.12 15.96
C ALA A 653 -9.85 -42.18 15.19
N LYS A 654 -10.05 -43.48 15.50
CA LYS A 654 -9.39 -44.59 14.79
C LYS A 654 -10.01 -44.90 13.43
N GLY A 655 -11.27 -44.54 13.22
CA GLY A 655 -12.02 -44.81 12.00
C GLY A 655 -12.08 -43.64 11.02
N VAL A 656 -11.24 -42.62 11.20
CA VAL A 656 -11.10 -41.49 10.25
C VAL A 656 -10.29 -41.89 9.02
N ASP A 657 -9.22 -42.67 9.20
CA ASP A 657 -8.43 -43.22 8.09
C ASP A 657 -8.79 -44.70 7.88
N SER A 658 -9.80 -44.94 7.04
CA SER A 658 -10.19 -46.30 6.64
C SER A 658 -9.31 -46.84 5.50
N GLY A 659 -8.48 -45.99 4.88
CA GLY A 659 -7.83 -46.27 3.59
C GLY A 659 -8.78 -46.33 2.39
N ASP A 660 -10.10 -46.15 2.59
CA ASP A 660 -11.13 -46.30 1.57
C ASP A 660 -11.56 -44.94 0.97
N TYR A 661 -10.61 -44.32 0.27
CA TYR A 661 -10.79 -43.03 -0.39
C TYR A 661 -11.90 -43.03 -1.45
N VAL A 662 -12.36 -44.20 -1.90
CA VAL A 662 -13.44 -44.32 -2.90
C VAL A 662 -14.79 -44.10 -2.24
N HIS A 663 -14.98 -44.61 -1.02
CA HIS A 663 -16.24 -44.48 -0.29
C HIS A 663 -16.31 -43.21 0.58
N ASP A 664 -15.17 -42.75 1.10
CA ASP A 664 -15.07 -41.60 2.00
C ASP A 664 -14.86 -40.26 1.27
N ALA A 665 -14.80 -40.26 -0.07
CA ALA A 665 -14.74 -39.05 -0.89
C ALA A 665 -16.01 -38.80 -1.71
N GLU A 666 -16.23 -37.55 -2.07
CA GLU A 666 -17.24 -37.05 -3.00
C GLU A 666 -16.59 -36.16 -4.06
N VAL A 667 -17.27 -35.94 -5.19
CA VAL A 667 -16.78 -35.05 -6.26
C VAL A 667 -17.70 -33.84 -6.30
N ILE A 668 -17.15 -32.67 -5.97
CA ILE A 668 -17.85 -31.39 -6.03
C ILE A 668 -17.13 -30.53 -7.06
N GLU A 669 -17.88 -30.05 -8.07
CA GLU A 669 -17.35 -29.22 -9.16
C GLU A 669 -16.14 -29.85 -9.89
N GLY A 670 -16.14 -31.17 -10.03
CA GLY A 670 -15.06 -31.92 -10.69
C GLY A 670 -13.82 -32.16 -9.81
N MET A 671 -13.80 -31.64 -8.58
CA MET A 671 -12.75 -31.92 -7.60
C MET A 671 -13.19 -32.97 -6.60
N ARG A 672 -12.39 -34.05 -6.46
CA ARG A 672 -12.63 -35.09 -5.45
C ARG A 672 -12.14 -34.59 -4.09
N GLN A 673 -13.02 -34.56 -3.09
CA GLN A 673 -12.74 -34.17 -1.71
C GLN A 673 -13.34 -35.18 -0.72
N TYR A 674 -12.85 -35.24 0.52
CA TYR A 674 -13.47 -36.09 1.53
C TYR A 674 -14.87 -35.61 1.88
N LYS A 675 -15.79 -36.56 2.05
CA LYS A 675 -17.11 -36.30 2.63
C LYS A 675 -16.96 -35.76 4.04
N ARG A 676 -17.87 -34.88 4.44
CA ARG A 676 -17.91 -34.35 5.81
C ARG A 676 -18.06 -35.48 6.82
N PHE A 677 -17.23 -35.45 7.86
CA PHE A 677 -17.28 -36.41 8.95
C PHE A 677 -17.10 -35.72 10.30
N PHE A 678 -17.55 -36.40 11.34
CA PHE A 678 -17.46 -35.95 12.72
C PHE A 678 -16.78 -37.01 13.57
N VAL A 679 -15.86 -36.58 14.42
CA VAL A 679 -15.13 -37.45 15.34
C VAL A 679 -15.84 -37.45 16.67
N TYR A 680 -16.37 -38.60 17.04
CA TYR A 680 -17.14 -38.81 18.26
C TYR A 680 -16.43 -39.82 19.15
N SER A 681 -16.22 -39.42 20.40
CA SER A 681 -15.53 -40.20 21.43
C SER A 681 -16.43 -40.51 22.64
N GLY A 682 -17.74 -40.33 22.49
CA GLY A 682 -18.73 -40.71 23.50
C GLY A 682 -19.15 -42.18 23.40
N SER A 683 -20.18 -42.55 24.15
CA SER A 683 -20.61 -43.93 24.37
C SER A 683 -21.82 -44.37 23.53
N ARG A 684 -22.49 -43.45 22.84
CA ARG A 684 -23.71 -43.73 22.05
C ARG A 684 -23.38 -44.40 20.71
N LYS A 685 -24.21 -45.37 20.32
CA LYS A 685 -24.08 -46.07 19.02
C LYS A 685 -24.62 -45.29 17.82
N ASN A 686 -25.63 -44.43 18.04
CA ASN A 686 -26.34 -43.70 16.98
C ASN A 686 -26.12 -42.19 17.11
N ALA A 687 -24.88 -41.76 17.36
CA ALA A 687 -24.54 -40.34 17.36
C ALA A 687 -24.61 -39.78 15.93
N SER A 688 -25.15 -38.56 15.78
CA SER A 688 -25.28 -37.84 14.51
C SER A 688 -25.02 -36.34 14.72
N ASP A 689 -24.80 -35.60 13.64
CA ASP A 689 -24.68 -34.14 13.66
C ASP A 689 -26.04 -33.42 13.66
N THR A 690 -27.09 -34.12 14.10
CA THR A 690 -28.46 -33.61 14.13
C THR A 690 -28.65 -32.61 15.26
N VAL A 691 -29.21 -31.46 14.94
CA VAL A 691 -29.63 -30.37 15.81
C VAL A 691 -31.13 -30.16 15.60
N THR A 692 -31.90 -30.45 16.63
CA THR A 692 -33.36 -30.32 16.70
C THR A 692 -33.75 -29.99 18.13
N ASP A 693 -35.00 -29.64 18.41
CA ASP A 693 -35.43 -29.39 19.79
C ASP A 693 -35.07 -30.57 20.73
N GLY A 694 -34.40 -30.26 21.84
CA GLY A 694 -33.84 -31.20 22.82
C GLY A 694 -32.49 -31.82 22.44
N VAL A 695 -31.95 -31.57 21.25
CA VAL A 695 -30.69 -32.14 20.76
C VAL A 695 -29.81 -31.07 20.12
N ALA A 696 -28.62 -30.83 20.70
CA ALA A 696 -27.66 -29.85 20.23
C ALA A 696 -26.35 -30.52 19.77
N VAL A 697 -25.48 -29.78 19.08
CA VAL A 697 -24.13 -30.22 18.72
C VAL A 697 -23.12 -29.24 19.29
N ALA A 698 -22.06 -29.71 19.93
CA ALA A 698 -21.04 -28.84 20.49
C ALA A 698 -19.64 -29.43 20.41
N GLN A 699 -18.62 -28.58 20.57
CA GLN A 699 -17.26 -29.06 20.77
C GLN A 699 -17.18 -29.74 22.13
N ARG A 700 -16.47 -30.87 22.18
CA ARG A 700 -16.19 -31.58 23.43
C ARG A 700 -15.20 -30.83 24.32
N TRP A 701 -15.53 -30.74 25.61
CA TRP A 701 -14.71 -30.11 26.68
C TRP A 701 -14.63 -31.00 27.93
N SER A 702 -14.77 -32.31 27.77
CA SER A 702 -14.83 -33.28 28.86
C SER A 702 -13.59 -33.27 29.76
N GLN A 703 -12.38 -33.02 29.24
CA GLN A 703 -11.16 -32.98 30.07
C GLN A 703 -11.12 -31.77 31.01
N TYR A 704 -11.76 -30.66 30.63
CA TYR A 704 -11.75 -29.42 31.42
C TYR A 704 -12.94 -29.31 32.35
N LEU A 705 -14.14 -29.65 31.87
CA LEU A 705 -15.38 -29.48 32.62
C LEU A 705 -15.80 -30.74 33.37
N GLY A 706 -15.46 -31.93 32.85
CA GLY A 706 -15.81 -33.22 33.42
C GLY A 706 -17.26 -33.28 33.91
N THR A 707 -17.43 -33.60 35.20
CA THR A 707 -18.73 -33.56 35.89
C THR A 707 -18.86 -32.37 36.84
N THR A 708 -17.92 -31.41 36.81
CA THR A 708 -17.77 -30.34 37.81
C THR A 708 -19.01 -29.45 37.93
N ALA A 709 -19.77 -29.28 36.84
CA ALA A 709 -21.02 -28.53 36.87
C ALA A 709 -22.03 -29.13 37.87
N PHE A 710 -22.10 -30.46 37.94
CA PHE A 710 -23.07 -31.26 38.70
C PHE A 710 -22.62 -31.58 40.13
N GLU A 711 -21.39 -31.24 40.50
CA GLU A 711 -20.91 -31.40 41.86
C GLU A 711 -21.61 -30.41 42.80
N ASN A 712 -22.26 -30.94 43.84
CA ASN A 712 -23.04 -30.16 44.81
C ASN A 712 -24.07 -29.22 44.14
N SER A 713 -24.62 -29.61 42.99
CA SER A 713 -25.51 -28.74 42.20
C SER A 713 -26.94 -28.64 42.75
N SER A 714 -27.32 -29.44 43.75
CA SER A 714 -28.70 -29.48 44.28
C SER A 714 -29.21 -28.13 44.80
N LEU A 715 -28.31 -27.27 45.28
CA LEU A 715 -28.65 -25.92 45.75
C LEU A 715 -28.87 -24.92 44.60
N ILE A 716 -28.32 -25.19 43.43
CA ILE A 716 -28.41 -24.33 42.23
C ILE A 716 -29.51 -24.83 41.30
N CYS A 717 -29.52 -26.14 41.04
CA CYS A 717 -30.46 -26.84 40.18
C CYS A 717 -30.84 -28.19 40.81
N PRO A 718 -31.93 -28.25 41.58
CA PRO A 718 -32.41 -29.49 42.21
C PRO A 718 -32.70 -30.61 41.20
N LYS A 719 -33.19 -30.28 40.00
CA LYS A 719 -33.43 -31.25 38.91
C LYS A 719 -32.12 -31.84 38.38
N CYS A 720 -31.07 -31.02 38.29
CA CYS A 720 -29.77 -31.44 37.77
C CYS A 720 -29.07 -32.44 38.71
N ALA A 721 -29.42 -32.49 39.99
CA ALA A 721 -28.90 -33.48 40.93
C ALA A 721 -29.32 -34.93 40.59
N GLN A 722 -30.32 -35.10 39.72
CA GLN A 722 -30.77 -36.41 39.23
C GLN A 722 -29.99 -36.88 38.00
N VAL A 723 -29.17 -36.00 37.39
CA VAL A 723 -28.35 -36.33 36.23
C VAL A 723 -27.21 -37.24 36.69
N SER A 724 -27.11 -38.43 36.09
CA SER A 724 -26.05 -39.36 36.42
C SER A 724 -24.68 -38.81 36.01
N LYS A 725 -23.60 -39.24 36.69
CA LYS A 725 -22.24 -38.85 36.27
C LYS A 725 -21.92 -39.25 34.82
N ALA A 726 -22.51 -40.36 34.36
CA ALA A 726 -22.36 -40.81 32.98
C ALA A 726 -23.04 -39.85 32.00
N ASP A 727 -24.28 -39.42 32.29
CA ASP A 727 -25.01 -38.47 31.45
C ASP A 727 -24.37 -37.08 31.48
N ALA A 728 -23.92 -36.63 32.66
CA ALA A 728 -23.16 -35.39 32.82
C ALA A 728 -21.95 -35.34 31.87
N ALA A 729 -21.16 -36.42 31.84
CA ALA A 729 -19.99 -36.52 30.99
C ALA A 729 -20.32 -36.74 29.50
N GLU A 730 -21.43 -37.42 29.18
CA GLU A 730 -21.83 -37.76 27.81
C GLU A 730 -22.52 -36.61 27.07
N PHE A 731 -23.25 -35.74 27.77
CA PHE A 731 -24.11 -34.73 27.14
C PHE A 731 -23.80 -33.27 27.49
N TYR A 732 -23.15 -32.99 28.63
CA TYR A 732 -23.16 -31.62 29.18
C TYR A 732 -21.77 -31.02 29.41
N ALA A 733 -20.68 -31.74 29.15
CA ALA A 733 -19.32 -31.21 29.26
C ALA A 733 -18.88 -30.49 27.96
N VAL A 734 -19.56 -29.39 27.65
CA VAL A 734 -19.56 -28.75 26.32
C VAL A 734 -18.96 -27.35 26.31
N GLY A 735 -18.48 -26.93 25.14
CA GLY A 735 -18.09 -25.55 24.88
C GLY A 735 -18.24 -25.18 23.40
N PRO A 736 -17.93 -23.92 23.04
CA PRO A 736 -18.04 -23.45 21.66
C PRO A 736 -17.08 -24.18 20.69
N PRO A 737 -17.42 -24.27 19.39
CA PRO A 737 -18.72 -23.92 18.79
C PRO A 737 -19.87 -24.78 19.31
N CYS A 738 -21.03 -24.17 19.56
CA CYS A 738 -22.24 -24.86 20.01
C CYS A 738 -23.42 -24.50 19.10
N ALA A 739 -23.91 -25.48 18.33
CA ALA A 739 -25.10 -25.38 17.49
C ALA A 739 -26.33 -25.90 18.24
N ILE A 740 -27.35 -25.07 18.37
CA ILE A 740 -28.55 -25.31 19.17
C ILE A 740 -29.76 -24.69 18.46
N THR A 741 -30.98 -25.22 18.64
CA THR A 741 -32.15 -24.56 18.09
C THR A 741 -32.40 -23.23 18.81
N ARG A 742 -32.91 -22.22 18.09
CA ARG A 742 -33.30 -20.93 18.66
C ARG A 742 -34.29 -21.13 19.80
N LYS A 743 -35.22 -22.09 19.66
CA LYS A 743 -36.22 -22.41 20.67
C LYS A 743 -35.58 -22.91 21.97
N ASP A 744 -34.70 -23.91 21.90
CA ASP A 744 -34.02 -24.44 23.07
C ASP A 744 -33.14 -23.38 23.74
N LEU A 745 -32.40 -22.61 22.92
CA LEU A 745 -31.55 -21.53 23.41
C LEU A 745 -32.36 -20.46 24.15
N THR A 746 -33.50 -20.02 23.59
CA THR A 746 -34.42 -19.09 24.25
C THR A 746 -34.96 -19.67 25.55
N GLN A 747 -35.32 -20.96 25.56
CA GLN A 747 -35.96 -21.60 26.71
C GLN A 747 -35.01 -21.76 27.91
N LEU A 748 -33.71 -21.99 27.66
CA LEU A 748 -32.70 -22.14 28.72
C LEU A 748 -32.05 -20.83 29.18
N MET A 749 -32.28 -19.72 28.49
CA MET A 749 -31.47 -18.50 28.64
C MET A 749 -31.55 -17.87 30.04
N ASP A 750 -32.75 -17.76 30.61
CA ASP A 750 -32.93 -17.21 31.97
C ASP A 750 -32.22 -18.07 33.03
N ASP A 751 -32.27 -19.39 32.86
CA ASP A 751 -31.58 -20.33 33.74
C ASP A 751 -30.06 -20.28 33.53
N TYR A 752 -29.60 -20.12 32.30
CA TYR A 752 -28.17 -19.96 32.00
C TYR A 752 -27.60 -18.70 32.68
N CYS A 753 -28.29 -17.56 32.61
CA CYS A 753 -27.93 -16.35 33.34
C CYS A 753 -27.88 -16.60 34.86
N ASN A 754 -28.96 -17.13 35.43
CA ASN A 754 -29.08 -17.32 36.88
C ASN A 754 -28.05 -18.35 37.42
N MET A 755 -27.92 -19.49 36.75
CA MET A 755 -27.01 -20.55 37.17
C MET A 755 -25.54 -20.16 37.01
N THR A 756 -25.21 -19.29 36.05
CA THR A 756 -23.86 -18.72 35.93
C THR A 756 -23.50 -17.91 37.18
N VAL A 757 -24.40 -17.04 37.66
CA VAL A 757 -24.20 -16.26 38.89
C VAL A 757 -24.11 -17.18 40.10
N LEU A 758 -25.04 -18.12 40.26
CA LEU A 758 -25.05 -19.03 41.41
C LEU A 758 -23.81 -19.93 41.44
N LYS A 759 -23.31 -20.38 40.28
CA LYS A 759 -22.08 -21.17 40.20
C LYS A 759 -20.86 -20.32 40.48
N ARG A 760 -20.83 -19.06 40.03
CA ARG A 760 -19.78 -18.10 40.36
C ARG A 760 -19.63 -17.92 41.86
N GLU A 761 -20.76 -17.77 42.58
CA GLU A 761 -20.75 -17.70 44.05
C GLU A 761 -20.33 -19.03 44.70
N GLN A 762 -20.85 -20.16 44.23
CA GLN A 762 -20.47 -21.48 44.76
C GLN A 762 -18.97 -21.75 44.63
N MET A 763 -18.34 -21.22 43.58
CA MET A 763 -16.90 -21.37 43.29
C MET A 763 -16.06 -20.24 43.93
N ASN A 764 -16.58 -19.57 44.97
CA ASN A 764 -15.93 -18.46 45.69
C ASN A 764 -15.45 -17.31 44.79
N ARG A 765 -16.08 -17.12 43.62
CA ARG A 765 -15.66 -16.12 42.61
C ARG A 765 -14.20 -16.29 42.13
N GLU A 766 -13.64 -17.49 42.20
CA GLU A 766 -12.27 -17.78 41.72
C GLU A 766 -12.27 -18.42 40.33
N SER A 767 -13.29 -19.22 40.02
CA SER A 767 -13.33 -19.96 38.76
C SER A 767 -13.68 -19.08 37.56
N TRP A 768 -12.80 -19.07 36.56
CA TRP A 768 -13.04 -18.42 35.27
C TRP A 768 -14.11 -19.15 34.43
N MET A 769 -14.38 -20.43 34.72
CA MET A 769 -15.30 -21.30 33.96
C MET A 769 -16.75 -21.28 34.48
N SER A 770 -17.08 -20.40 35.42
CA SER A 770 -18.41 -20.37 36.06
C SER A 770 -19.56 -20.23 35.04
N GLU A 771 -19.33 -19.49 33.95
CA GLU A 771 -20.23 -19.38 32.81
C GLU A 771 -20.49 -20.72 32.13
N MET A 772 -19.45 -21.45 31.69
CA MET A 772 -19.62 -22.75 31.01
C MET A 772 -20.29 -23.79 31.92
N LEU A 773 -20.00 -23.76 33.23
CA LEU A 773 -20.64 -24.62 34.21
C LEU A 773 -22.12 -24.27 34.39
N GLY A 774 -22.46 -22.97 34.38
CA GLY A 774 -23.84 -22.48 34.38
C GLY A 774 -24.61 -22.93 33.14
N TYR A 775 -24.01 -22.86 31.95
CA TYR A 775 -24.59 -23.36 30.71
C TYR A 775 -24.92 -24.86 30.80
N SER A 776 -23.96 -25.65 31.30
CA SER A 776 -24.09 -27.10 31.45
C SER A 776 -25.29 -27.48 32.33
N LEU A 777 -25.50 -26.76 33.44
CA LEU A 777 -26.65 -26.96 34.32
C LEU A 777 -27.96 -26.51 33.68
N ALA A 778 -27.97 -25.38 32.96
CA ALA A 778 -29.16 -24.89 32.28
C ALA A 778 -29.62 -25.86 31.18
N ALA A 779 -28.68 -26.32 30.33
CA ALA A 779 -28.95 -27.34 29.32
C ALA A 779 -29.52 -28.62 29.94
N ALA A 780 -28.95 -29.08 31.07
CA ALA A 780 -29.44 -30.25 31.77
C ALA A 780 -30.84 -30.07 32.37
N LYS A 781 -31.15 -28.90 32.95
CA LYS A 781 -32.48 -28.60 33.48
C LYS A 781 -33.57 -28.65 32.41
N HIS A 782 -33.23 -28.24 31.18
CA HIS A 782 -34.13 -28.19 30.03
C HIS A 782 -34.02 -29.42 29.11
N GLU A 783 -33.29 -30.46 29.53
CA GLU A 783 -33.11 -31.71 28.79
C GLU A 783 -32.52 -31.54 27.38
N VAL A 784 -31.79 -30.46 27.12
CA VAL A 784 -31.09 -30.19 25.86
C VAL A 784 -29.78 -30.98 25.84
N LYS A 785 -29.76 -32.12 25.16
CA LYS A 785 -28.61 -33.05 25.16
C LYS A 785 -27.68 -32.77 23.99
N HIS A 786 -26.39 -32.62 24.23
CA HIS A 786 -25.43 -32.38 23.16
C HIS A 786 -24.83 -33.67 22.57
N THR A 787 -24.67 -33.72 21.26
CA THR A 787 -23.68 -34.57 20.60
C THR A 787 -22.36 -33.81 20.51
N MET A 788 -21.39 -34.29 21.30
CA MET A 788 -20.09 -33.65 21.42
C MET A 788 -19.09 -34.25 20.44
N PHE A 789 -18.51 -33.41 19.59
CA PHE A 789 -17.48 -33.82 18.63
C PHE A 789 -16.11 -33.25 18.98
N ASP A 790 -15.08 -33.99 18.59
CA ASP A 790 -13.68 -33.67 18.84
C ASP A 790 -13.09 -32.80 17.70
N ASN A 791 -13.77 -32.69 16.56
CA ASN A 791 -13.27 -32.03 15.33
C ASN A 791 -14.16 -30.87 14.83
N LEU A 792 -14.81 -30.11 15.70
CA LEU A 792 -15.48 -28.86 15.28
C LEU A 792 -14.52 -27.68 15.23
N ALA A 793 -13.50 -27.68 16.09
CA ALA A 793 -12.44 -26.70 16.10
C ALA A 793 -11.10 -27.29 16.58
N LEU A 794 -9.99 -26.70 16.13
CA LEU A 794 -8.64 -27.01 16.59
C LEU A 794 -8.13 -25.92 17.53
N GLY A 795 -7.95 -26.22 18.81
CA GLY A 795 -7.50 -25.28 19.83
C GLY A 795 -6.31 -25.75 20.66
N ASN A 796 -5.52 -26.69 20.14
CA ASN A 796 -4.40 -27.36 20.83
C ASN A 796 -4.80 -27.89 22.22
N LYS A 797 -5.99 -28.47 22.33
CA LYS A 797 -6.47 -29.07 23.59
C LYS A 797 -6.58 -30.59 23.50
N GLU A 798 -6.54 -31.26 24.65
CA GLU A 798 -6.52 -32.73 24.73
C GLU A 798 -7.72 -33.40 24.05
N ASP A 799 -8.90 -32.77 24.13
CA ASP A 799 -10.15 -33.25 23.53
C ASP A 799 -10.18 -33.08 21.99
N ASP A 800 -9.19 -32.43 21.37
CA ASP A 800 -9.21 -32.18 19.93
C ASP A 800 -8.79 -33.40 19.13
N TYR A 801 -9.49 -33.64 18.02
CA TYR A 801 -9.04 -34.60 17.03
C TYR A 801 -7.84 -34.04 16.25
N THR A 802 -6.67 -34.59 16.56
CA THR A 802 -5.38 -34.19 15.98
C THR A 802 -4.74 -35.31 15.15
N GLY A 803 -5.49 -36.37 14.83
CA GLY A 803 -4.98 -37.53 14.08
C GLY A 803 -4.56 -37.20 12.65
N PHE A 804 -5.19 -36.20 12.04
CA PHE A 804 -4.98 -35.82 10.64
C PHE A 804 -3.52 -35.45 10.33
N VAL A 805 -2.79 -34.84 11.27
CA VAL A 805 -1.40 -34.40 11.05
C VAL A 805 -0.43 -35.53 10.69
N ARG A 806 -0.75 -36.78 11.08
CA ARG A 806 0.06 -37.97 10.73
C ARG A 806 -0.17 -38.46 9.30
N ILE A 807 -1.34 -38.21 8.75
CA ILE A 807 -1.75 -38.68 7.42
C ILE A 807 -1.62 -37.59 6.35
N MET A 808 -1.30 -36.36 6.77
CA MET A 808 -1.03 -35.24 5.86
C MET A 808 0.13 -35.54 4.91
N LYS A 809 -0.13 -35.37 3.61
CA LYS A 809 0.88 -35.52 2.56
C LYS A 809 1.59 -34.21 2.22
N GLY A 810 0.88 -33.08 2.31
CA GLY A 810 1.41 -31.75 2.02
C GLY A 810 2.15 -31.14 3.22
N ASP A 811 3.11 -30.27 2.92
CA ASP A 811 3.82 -29.46 3.91
C ASP A 811 3.02 -28.17 4.21
N PRO A 812 2.46 -28.00 5.42
CA PRO A 812 1.68 -26.82 5.79
C PRO A 812 2.53 -25.56 5.93
N CYS A 813 3.85 -25.62 5.89
CA CYS A 813 4.78 -24.48 5.98
C CYS A 813 5.47 -24.15 4.65
N ALA A 814 5.29 -24.95 3.59
CA ALA A 814 6.00 -24.76 2.32
C ALA A 814 5.60 -23.50 1.55
N ASP A 815 4.31 -23.26 1.33
CA ASP A 815 3.81 -22.02 0.72
C ASP A 815 3.71 -20.94 1.82
N PRO A 816 4.27 -19.73 1.68
CA PRO A 816 4.22 -18.72 2.74
C PRO A 816 2.86 -18.01 2.89
N VAL A 817 1.92 -18.18 1.96
CA VAL A 817 0.66 -17.44 1.86
C VAL A 817 -0.55 -18.38 1.94
N THR A 818 -0.51 -19.51 1.24
CA THR A 818 -1.65 -20.42 1.11
C THR A 818 -1.64 -21.47 2.22
N PRO A 819 -2.69 -21.58 3.06
CA PRO A 819 -2.79 -22.64 4.06
C PRO A 819 -3.12 -23.98 3.40
N VAL A 820 -2.49 -25.05 3.88
CA VAL A 820 -2.83 -26.43 3.47
C VAL A 820 -3.86 -26.97 4.45
N ILE A 821 -5.11 -27.09 4.00
CA ILE A 821 -6.23 -27.50 4.85
C ILE A 821 -6.71 -28.89 4.40
N PRO A 822 -6.23 -29.98 5.03
CA PRO A 822 -6.64 -31.33 4.67
C PRO A 822 -8.14 -31.53 4.92
N GLY A 823 -8.77 -32.48 4.22
CA GLY A 823 -10.19 -32.82 4.40
C GLY A 823 -10.53 -33.15 5.84
N GLU A 824 -9.56 -33.72 6.55
CA GLU A 824 -9.64 -34.23 7.90
C GLU A 824 -9.41 -33.18 9.00
N ALA A 825 -8.98 -31.96 8.64
CA ALA A 825 -8.89 -30.85 9.58
C ALA A 825 -10.28 -30.33 9.96
N PRO A 826 -10.48 -29.87 11.20
CA PRO A 826 -11.73 -29.24 11.63
C PRO A 826 -11.98 -27.94 10.85
N PRO A 827 -13.24 -27.47 10.75
CA PRO A 827 -13.58 -26.27 9.98
C PRO A 827 -13.11 -24.97 10.64
N LEU A 828 -12.80 -24.98 11.94
CA LEU A 828 -12.43 -23.82 12.72
C LEU A 828 -11.05 -24.01 13.39
N LEU A 829 -10.31 -22.92 13.51
CA LEU A 829 -9.21 -22.78 14.46
C LEU A 829 -9.73 -22.01 15.69
N HIS A 830 -9.29 -22.40 16.87
CA HIS A 830 -9.62 -21.74 18.14
C HIS A 830 -8.32 -21.28 18.80
N MET A 831 -8.12 -19.97 18.95
CA MET A 831 -6.87 -19.39 19.47
C MET A 831 -6.79 -19.48 21.01
N ARG A 832 -7.12 -20.64 21.58
CA ARG A 832 -7.16 -20.90 23.03
C ARG A 832 -5.79 -21.05 23.66
N GLN A 833 -4.93 -21.84 23.02
CA GLN A 833 -3.59 -22.19 23.47
C GLN A 833 -2.59 -21.80 22.38
N PRO A 834 -1.36 -21.46 22.76
CA PRO A 834 -0.33 -21.15 21.79
C PRO A 834 0.02 -22.40 20.96
N TYR A 835 0.57 -22.15 19.77
CA TYR A 835 1.34 -23.15 19.03
C TYR A 835 2.82 -22.75 19.00
N GLU A 836 3.74 -23.70 19.25
CA GLU A 836 5.19 -23.45 19.37
C GLU A 836 6.02 -24.46 18.54
N ALA A 837 6.89 -23.98 17.64
CA ALA A 837 7.76 -24.84 16.84
C ALA A 837 9.10 -24.18 16.49
N SER A 838 10.16 -24.98 16.33
CA SER A 838 11.50 -24.48 15.97
C SER A 838 11.83 -24.76 14.49
N ASP A 839 12.62 -23.88 13.86
CA ASP A 839 13.21 -24.12 12.54
C ASP A 839 14.63 -24.72 12.62
N ASP A 840 15.20 -25.05 11.46
CA ASP A 840 16.54 -25.64 11.31
C ASP A 840 17.70 -24.68 11.61
N ARG A 841 17.41 -23.38 11.73
CA ARG A 841 18.36 -22.36 12.17
C ARG A 841 18.31 -22.15 13.70
N GLY A 842 17.38 -22.82 14.39
CA GLY A 842 17.18 -22.70 15.83
C GLY A 842 16.31 -21.51 16.23
N PHE A 843 15.56 -20.91 15.31
CA PHE A 843 14.59 -19.87 15.64
C PHE A 843 13.26 -20.48 16.07
N GLU A 844 12.72 -19.95 17.17
CA GLU A 844 11.41 -20.31 17.69
C GLU A 844 10.29 -19.55 16.97
N TRP A 845 9.24 -20.28 16.59
CA TRP A 845 8.04 -19.79 15.95
C TRP A 845 6.85 -20.01 16.87
N LEU A 846 6.04 -18.97 17.02
CA LEU A 846 4.96 -18.93 17.97
C LEU A 846 3.71 -18.30 17.32
N PHE A 847 2.56 -18.88 17.62
CA PHE A 847 1.26 -18.23 17.40
C PHE A 847 0.48 -18.23 18.70
N ASP A 848 0.35 -17.05 19.32
CA ASP A 848 -0.40 -16.84 20.55
C ASP A 848 -1.24 -15.57 20.45
N LYS A 849 -2.55 -15.67 20.71
CA LYS A 849 -3.43 -14.50 20.74
C LYS A 849 -2.96 -13.47 21.75
N GLN A 850 -2.35 -13.88 22.87
CA GLN A 850 -1.86 -13.01 23.93
C GLN A 850 -0.61 -12.22 23.54
N LEU A 851 -0.04 -12.46 22.35
CA LEU A 851 1.13 -11.74 21.85
C LEU A 851 0.81 -10.95 20.58
N LEU A 852 -0.41 -11.05 20.04
CA LEU A 852 -0.83 -10.28 18.88
C LEU A 852 -1.01 -8.79 19.21
N PRO A 853 -0.31 -7.88 18.52
CA PRO A 853 -0.47 -6.44 18.69
C PRO A 853 -1.89 -5.93 18.38
N HIS A 854 -2.38 -4.98 19.15
CA HIS A 854 -3.74 -4.43 18.97
C HIS A 854 -3.95 -3.67 17.65
N ASN A 855 -2.87 -3.24 17.00
CA ASN A 855 -2.91 -2.42 15.78
C ASN A 855 -2.50 -3.18 14.51
N LEU A 856 -2.47 -4.51 14.51
CA LEU A 856 -2.12 -5.30 13.31
C LEU A 856 -2.98 -4.95 12.09
N PHE A 857 -4.21 -4.50 12.33
CA PHE A 857 -5.17 -4.08 11.32
C PHE A 857 -4.92 -2.66 10.75
N ALA A 858 -3.97 -1.89 11.31
CA ALA A 858 -3.58 -0.61 10.73
C ALA A 858 -2.85 -0.80 9.40
N CYS A 859 -3.00 0.16 8.47
CA CYS A 859 -2.45 0.07 7.13
C CYS A 859 -0.92 -0.02 7.11
N ASP A 860 -0.24 0.55 8.10
CA ASP A 860 1.23 0.58 8.16
C ASP A 860 1.85 -0.62 8.89
N SER A 861 1.05 -1.41 9.61
CA SER A 861 1.51 -2.58 10.35
C SER A 861 1.97 -3.69 9.42
N TRP A 862 3.06 -4.37 9.78
CA TRP A 862 3.50 -5.59 9.12
C TRP A 862 2.43 -6.69 9.16
N LEU A 863 2.55 -7.62 8.22
CA LEU A 863 1.93 -8.94 8.34
C LEU A 863 2.81 -9.85 9.19
N LEU A 864 2.21 -10.90 9.74
CA LEU A 864 2.95 -11.92 10.49
C LEU A 864 3.95 -12.63 9.55
N ALA A 865 5.15 -12.88 10.04
CA ALA A 865 6.17 -13.63 9.31
C ALA A 865 5.74 -15.09 9.16
N SER A 866 5.92 -15.64 7.96
CA SER A 866 5.59 -17.04 7.68
C SER A 866 6.76 -17.95 8.08
N PRO A 867 6.51 -19.04 8.83
CA PRO A 867 7.56 -20.00 9.17
C PRO A 867 8.11 -20.71 7.92
N PRO A 868 9.41 -21.07 7.87
CA PRO A 868 9.99 -21.82 6.77
C PRO A 868 9.52 -23.29 6.75
N ALA A 869 9.65 -23.95 5.59
CA ALA A 869 9.33 -25.37 5.41
C ALA A 869 10.10 -26.32 6.34
N SER A 870 11.25 -25.88 6.87
CA SER A 870 12.05 -26.65 7.81
C SER A 870 11.32 -26.92 9.13
N VAL A 871 10.41 -26.03 9.56
CA VAL A 871 9.56 -26.23 10.75
C VAL A 871 8.77 -27.53 10.65
N TRP A 872 8.09 -27.76 9.52
CA TRP A 872 7.36 -29.01 9.28
C TRP A 872 8.28 -30.20 9.10
N SER A 873 9.38 -30.02 8.36
CA SER A 873 10.33 -31.09 8.08
C SER A 873 10.95 -31.67 9.36
N LEU A 874 11.31 -30.82 10.32
CA LEU A 874 11.83 -31.23 11.64
C LEU A 874 10.77 -31.96 12.47
N ALA A 875 9.54 -31.45 12.51
CA ALA A 875 8.42 -32.10 13.19
C ALA A 875 8.13 -33.49 12.60
N LYS A 876 8.22 -33.64 11.28
CA LYS A 876 8.05 -34.92 10.59
C LYS A 876 9.17 -35.90 10.91
N GLN A 877 10.41 -35.44 10.97
CA GLN A 877 11.56 -36.28 11.35
C GLN A 877 11.45 -36.82 12.78
N SER A 878 10.90 -36.05 13.73
CA SER A 878 10.75 -36.52 15.10
C SER A 878 9.68 -37.59 15.26
N SER A 879 8.80 -37.78 14.28
CA SER A 879 7.64 -38.69 14.36
C SER A 879 6.71 -38.43 15.56
N ASP A 880 6.83 -37.25 16.16
CA ASP A 880 6.09 -36.84 17.35
C ASP A 880 4.79 -36.16 16.92
N LYS A 881 3.65 -36.70 17.40
CA LYS A 881 2.33 -36.19 17.00
C LYS A 881 2.10 -34.77 17.50
N GLN A 882 2.56 -34.43 18.70
CA GLN A 882 2.41 -33.10 19.24
C GLN A 882 3.25 -32.13 18.43
N ARG A 883 4.52 -32.44 18.12
CA ARG A 883 5.35 -31.54 17.29
C ARG A 883 4.77 -31.32 15.89
N LEU A 884 4.18 -32.35 15.29
CA LEU A 884 3.45 -32.20 14.01
C LEU A 884 2.24 -31.27 14.16
N LEU A 885 1.47 -31.42 15.25
CA LEU A 885 0.35 -30.54 15.55
C LEU A 885 0.79 -29.09 15.76
N GLU A 886 1.86 -28.87 16.53
CA GLU A 886 2.43 -27.55 16.76
C GLU A 886 2.87 -26.89 15.45
N ALA A 887 3.64 -27.60 14.63
CA ALA A 887 4.09 -27.09 13.32
C ALA A 887 2.90 -26.77 12.39
N TYR A 888 1.89 -27.65 12.33
CA TYR A 888 0.66 -27.38 11.56
C TYR A 888 -0.07 -26.15 12.10
N GLY A 889 -0.23 -26.06 13.42
CA GLY A 889 -0.95 -25.00 14.11
C GLY A 889 -0.31 -23.63 13.89
N VAL A 890 1.01 -23.50 14.08
CA VAL A 890 1.75 -22.26 13.81
C VAL A 890 1.61 -21.86 12.34
N CYS A 891 1.95 -22.76 11.41
CA CYS A 891 1.98 -22.44 9.98
C CYS A 891 0.58 -22.11 9.43
N THR A 892 -0.46 -22.82 9.87
CA THR A 892 -1.83 -22.59 9.40
C THR A 892 -2.44 -21.34 10.04
N SER A 893 -2.29 -21.15 11.35
CA SER A 893 -2.90 -20.01 12.05
C SER A 893 -2.33 -18.67 11.58
N ILE A 894 -1.00 -18.58 11.39
CA ILE A 894 -0.35 -17.38 10.86
C ILE A 894 -0.89 -17.02 9.48
N LYS A 895 -1.04 -18.00 8.57
CA LYS A 895 -1.52 -17.77 7.21
C LYS A 895 -2.98 -17.33 7.18
N VAL A 896 -3.84 -18.02 7.93
CA VAL A 896 -5.27 -17.69 8.00
C VAL A 896 -5.47 -16.30 8.63
N PHE A 897 -4.68 -15.96 9.64
CA PHE A 897 -4.71 -14.62 10.24
C PHE A 897 -4.21 -13.55 9.27
N ASN A 898 -3.10 -13.79 8.56
CA ASN A 898 -2.61 -12.90 7.52
C ASN A 898 -3.63 -12.70 6.38
N GLN A 899 -4.34 -13.76 5.98
CA GLN A 899 -5.43 -13.66 5.02
C GLN A 899 -6.54 -12.73 5.50
N ALA A 900 -6.94 -12.83 6.78
CA ALA A 900 -7.91 -11.91 7.38
C ALA A 900 -7.39 -10.46 7.44
N LEU A 901 -6.12 -10.25 7.76
CA LEU A 901 -5.49 -8.92 7.73
C LEU A 901 -5.51 -8.33 6.32
N VAL A 902 -5.16 -9.11 5.30
CA VAL A 902 -5.16 -8.67 3.89
C VAL A 902 -6.57 -8.33 3.43
N ASP A 903 -7.57 -9.16 3.74
CA ASP A 903 -8.97 -8.91 3.36
C ASP A 903 -9.51 -7.62 3.98
N PHE A 904 -9.16 -7.36 5.24
CA PHE A 904 -9.50 -6.11 5.91
C PHE A 904 -8.76 -4.93 5.29
N LYS A 905 -7.42 -4.99 5.19
CA LYS A 905 -6.60 -3.86 4.74
C LYS A 905 -6.88 -3.49 3.29
N THR A 906 -7.20 -4.46 2.44
CA THR A 906 -7.61 -4.20 1.04
C THR A 906 -8.85 -3.31 0.96
N LYS A 907 -9.79 -3.44 1.91
CA LYS A 907 -11.01 -2.62 1.97
C LYS A 907 -10.77 -1.28 2.67
N MET A 908 -9.97 -1.30 3.73
CA MET A 908 -9.83 -0.17 4.66
C MET A 908 -8.67 0.79 4.33
N CYS A 909 -7.73 0.37 3.47
CA CYS A 909 -6.52 1.13 3.16
C CYS A 909 -6.50 1.56 1.67
N PRO A 910 -7.27 2.61 1.28
CA PRO A 910 -7.42 3.02 -0.12
C PRO A 910 -6.10 3.51 -0.77
N ASN A 911 -5.11 3.89 0.05
CA ASN A 911 -3.80 4.33 -0.40
C ASN A 911 -2.76 3.21 -0.44
N GLY A 912 -3.16 1.95 -0.25
CA GLY A 912 -2.28 0.80 -0.09
C GLY A 912 -1.94 0.53 1.38
N PHE A 913 -1.31 -0.61 1.65
CA PHE A 913 -0.93 -1.05 2.99
C PHE A 913 0.39 -1.81 2.97
N ASN A 914 0.90 -2.11 4.16
CA ASN A 914 2.13 -2.86 4.34
C ASN A 914 1.89 -4.37 4.22
N GLU A 915 2.31 -4.94 3.10
CA GLU A 915 2.20 -6.38 2.81
C GLU A 915 3.41 -7.19 3.29
N ASN A 916 4.39 -6.54 3.92
CA ASN A 916 5.62 -7.19 4.32
C ASN A 916 5.41 -8.15 5.51
N ARG A 917 5.65 -9.44 5.28
CA ARG A 917 5.53 -10.54 6.26
C ARG A 917 6.81 -10.67 7.10
N ARG A 918 7.03 -9.74 8.03
CA ARG A 918 8.25 -9.70 8.86
C ARG A 918 8.01 -9.87 10.35
N LEU A 919 6.77 -9.72 10.81
CA LEU A 919 6.48 -9.76 12.23
C LEU A 919 6.45 -11.21 12.76
N ARG A 920 7.57 -11.69 13.30
CA ARG A 920 7.61 -12.98 14.04
C ARG A 920 7.32 -12.73 15.50
N LEU A 921 6.36 -13.48 16.06
CA LEU A 921 6.03 -13.40 17.49
C LEU A 921 7.18 -13.94 18.34
N VAL A 922 7.51 -13.23 19.43
CA VAL A 922 8.58 -13.59 20.38
C VAL A 922 7.99 -13.73 21.77
N LYS A 923 8.46 -14.74 22.52
CA LYS A 923 8.03 -15.05 23.90
C LYS A 923 8.46 -13.92 24.86
N ASP A 924 7.70 -13.72 25.93
CA ASP A 924 7.94 -12.75 27.02
C ASP A 924 7.82 -11.24 26.66
N ASP A 925 7.48 -10.90 25.41
CA ASP A 925 7.21 -9.51 24.99
C ASP A 925 5.70 -9.22 24.96
N ARG A 926 5.24 -8.20 25.69
CA ARG A 926 3.81 -7.86 25.81
C ARG A 926 3.22 -7.22 24.53
N GLN A 927 1.92 -7.43 24.29
CA GLN A 927 1.16 -6.86 23.15
C GLN A 927 1.24 -5.33 23.04
N ASP A 928 1.40 -4.63 24.18
CA ASP A 928 1.46 -3.17 24.25
C ASP A 928 2.79 -2.59 23.73
N LEU A 929 3.82 -3.43 23.54
CA LEU A 929 5.16 -3.01 23.12
C LEU A 929 5.31 -2.88 21.59
N LEU A 930 4.36 -3.38 20.80
CA LEU A 930 4.36 -3.19 19.35
C LEU A 930 3.31 -2.15 18.94
N MET A 931 3.74 -0.89 18.89
CA MET A 931 2.92 0.19 18.33
C MET A 931 3.35 0.50 16.89
N VAL A 932 2.40 0.75 15.98
CA VAL A 932 2.70 1.38 14.69
C VAL A 932 3.43 2.66 15.03
N GLY A 933 4.70 2.71 14.68
CA GLY A 933 5.56 3.83 14.99
C GLY A 933 6.57 3.65 16.13
N ASN A 934 6.43 2.60 16.93
CA ASN A 934 7.38 2.25 17.98
C ASN A 934 7.44 0.72 18.08
N VAL A 935 8.32 0.12 17.28
CA VAL A 935 8.61 -1.32 17.29
C VAL A 935 9.72 -1.57 18.30
N HIS A 936 9.41 -2.25 19.39
CA HIS A 936 10.40 -2.62 20.42
C HIS A 936 11.55 -3.47 19.82
N MET A 937 12.78 -3.29 20.34
CA MET A 937 14.01 -3.89 19.78
C MET A 937 13.97 -5.41 19.50
N PRO A 938 13.41 -6.26 20.39
CA PRO A 938 13.29 -7.70 20.14
C PRO A 938 12.50 -8.03 18.87
N TRP A 939 11.43 -7.30 18.60
CA TRP A 939 10.60 -7.47 17.41
C TRP A 939 11.33 -7.02 16.14
N GLN A 940 12.08 -5.91 16.21
CA GLN A 940 12.94 -5.49 15.10
C GLN A 940 14.02 -6.52 14.80
N LYS A 941 14.65 -7.07 15.85
CA LYS A 941 15.67 -8.11 15.72
C LYS A 941 15.10 -9.38 15.11
N ALA A 942 13.95 -9.84 15.62
CA ALA A 942 13.24 -10.99 15.05
C ALA A 942 12.87 -10.76 13.57
N ALA A 943 12.43 -9.54 13.22
CA ALA A 943 12.14 -9.17 11.85
C ALA A 943 13.39 -9.14 10.95
N GLN A 944 14.58 -8.82 11.48
CA GLN A 944 15.86 -8.89 10.77
C GLN A 944 16.30 -10.34 10.54
N GLU A 945 16.11 -11.23 11.52
CA GLU A 945 16.41 -12.66 11.40
C GLU A 945 15.53 -13.39 10.36
N ASN A 946 14.36 -12.83 10.06
CA ASN A 946 13.44 -13.31 9.02
C ASN A 946 13.80 -12.83 7.62
N ALA A 947 14.67 -11.83 7.47
CA ALA A 947 15.14 -11.40 6.16
C ALA A 947 16.05 -12.50 5.60
N PRO A 948 15.84 -12.96 4.35
CA PRO A 948 16.74 -13.94 3.76
C PRO A 948 18.16 -13.39 3.73
N GLU A 949 19.13 -14.25 4.02
CA GLU A 949 20.55 -13.91 3.89
C GLU A 949 20.81 -13.39 2.46
N GLY A 950 21.20 -12.11 2.36
CA GLY A 950 21.55 -11.47 1.09
C GLY A 950 20.57 -10.44 0.52
N ALA A 951 19.72 -9.82 1.34
CA ALA A 951 19.06 -8.54 1.00
C ALA A 951 20.02 -7.34 1.08
#